data_AF-A0A6P7GIX4-F1
#
_entry.id   AF-A0A6P7GIX4-F1
#
_cell.length_a   1.000
_cell.length_b   1.000
_cell.length_c   1.000
_cell.angle_alpha   90.00
_cell.angle_beta   90.00
_cell.angle_gamma   90.00
#
_symmetry.space_group_name_H-M   'P 1'
#
loop_
_entity.id
_entity.type
_entity.pdbx_description
1 polymer ?
#
loop_
_entity_poly.entity_id
_entity_poly.type
_entity_poly.pdbx_seq_one_letter_code
_entity_poly.pdbx_strand_id
1 'polypeptide(L)'
;MRSSVSYILSSSVSEPNMSHPDYEQYSHDHAALLILVKQIGNQLKPKIFTKFYERINKLTSVKITDSTGAVRNILLRYIKDHPVENNDWGDFQTHRRLLGLITLGKYDSQQELNEICRVHESLKVKYNSTLFDSRCILFGVTQDAESPGEDNPPSSSSGDSENSVESPLQKFTTPSNFKARALFYDVSSPCADLESQLNEFINSLFWVLDSKRVDRSREKLERVSLLLAPFEKKDFVGLDMESRNNKKRCTGIFSSTEQKELAIQLQSLSSQCEGSPVPLVLDSGLVVPPANLTDIPICAAFVPKDLQPHLRPRRIENKQTDTGPFLFTPIHFGGGSLERKSRQASSKLDFLWIQNEVCEVQLKLINPLPFELKVSNMRLLTGGVVFESVPETIVLPPDIPTSLTLNGWARESGELELSGYSTHTLGVKSNCRLRHMGSSMNFPPYYKVQVVPSLPLLEVSTSFPTSASFSNFHDENTVTSASVSLYHGESTKCIITLKNASEVPVEMLEVEVNSVLDPSLQDQIFSWDREEVKKLLPIPPGETVSITLNLHSAANFLAPTSAISPTIPHDMSSGPFSSMSTSLPGGSLPSRFNSSFRSSNSGHSSLAGGLTNLFQQQPSTSIIEGQLKLKYSGSEGFASEYCRSCSVFVMLEMLPSLQVTNWDVLPADTHSQFYLVLDVANLTTQEMELQYTPTKTMLIEGQESCRVPIPVDRCPLSKLTGLFQEMDENSDNRNDIDVNKICSEHVTDLVSLNWHLLGTDSRGVASLKGINLTPRMLDIVRMSPLGWGKFIFSLIFRRSFTELQPQAKANHECNVIFFTPGHYKVDIQCCAPESLLASKVNPIISTGHIWRFTPTVSFLVT
;
A
#
# COMPACT_ATOMS: atom_id res chain seq x y z
N MET A 1 36.78 -38.78 -5.74
CA MET A 1 37.64 -37.69 -6.30
C MET A 1 39.01 -37.52 -5.64
N ARG A 2 39.33 -38.12 -4.47
CA ARG A 2 40.74 -38.18 -4.06
C ARG A 2 41.63 -38.96 -5.04
N SER A 3 41.04 -39.84 -5.86
CA SER A 3 41.71 -40.45 -7.01
C SER A 3 41.98 -39.44 -8.13
N SER A 4 41.00 -38.65 -8.57
CA SER A 4 41.16 -37.74 -9.71
C SER A 4 42.02 -36.50 -9.46
N VAL A 5 41.96 -35.87 -8.28
CA VAL A 5 42.78 -34.68 -7.99
C VAL A 5 44.23 -35.04 -7.66
N SER A 6 44.45 -36.18 -6.98
CA SER A 6 45.82 -36.71 -6.79
C SER A 6 46.41 -37.18 -8.12
N TYR A 7 45.59 -37.68 -9.04
CA TYR A 7 46.00 -38.15 -10.38
C TYR A 7 46.38 -37.01 -11.33
N ILE A 8 45.65 -35.87 -11.31
CA ILE A 8 46.01 -34.67 -12.08
C ILE A 8 47.41 -34.17 -11.73
N LEU A 9 47.84 -34.36 -10.49
CA LEU A 9 49.16 -33.96 -10.01
C LEU A 9 50.24 -35.05 -10.12
N SER A 10 49.90 -36.30 -10.49
CA SER A 10 50.81 -37.45 -10.34
C SER A 10 51.01 -38.38 -11.55
N SER A 11 50.47 -38.12 -12.74
CA SER A 11 50.70 -39.03 -13.88
C SER A 11 51.20 -38.33 -15.14
N SER A 12 52.49 -38.53 -15.43
CA SER A 12 52.98 -38.63 -16.82
C SER A 12 52.43 -39.92 -17.44
N VAL A 13 51.99 -39.83 -18.70
CA VAL A 13 51.56 -40.91 -19.63
C VAL A 13 50.02 -41.09 -19.77
N SER A 14 49.51 -40.58 -20.89
CA SER A 14 48.14 -40.63 -21.47
C SER A 14 47.05 -39.80 -20.76
N GLU A 15 46.57 -38.76 -21.44
CA GLU A 15 45.38 -37.99 -21.06
C GLU A 15 44.16 -38.93 -20.92
N PRO A 16 43.30 -38.73 -19.89
CA PRO A 16 42.06 -39.48 -19.78
C PRO A 16 41.15 -39.13 -20.97
N ASN A 17 40.46 -40.15 -21.52
CA ASN A 17 39.51 -40.03 -22.63
C ASN A 17 38.25 -39.25 -22.20
N MET A 18 38.40 -37.95 -21.96
CA MET A 18 37.32 -37.02 -21.60
C MET A 18 36.40 -36.82 -22.81
N SER A 19 35.09 -36.68 -22.57
CA SER A 19 34.15 -36.44 -23.66
C SER A 19 34.36 -35.06 -24.28
N HIS A 20 34.28 -34.98 -25.60
CA HIS A 20 34.33 -33.71 -26.31
C HIS A 20 32.96 -33.00 -26.20
N PRO A 21 32.90 -31.74 -25.73
CA PRO A 21 31.65 -31.01 -25.68
C PRO A 21 31.13 -30.69 -27.08
N ASP A 22 29.83 -30.92 -27.29
CA ASP A 22 29.11 -30.59 -28.52
C ASP A 22 28.24 -29.37 -28.24
N TYR A 23 28.72 -28.20 -28.64
CA TYR A 23 28.03 -26.93 -28.38
C TYR A 23 26.85 -26.66 -29.32
N GLU A 24 26.66 -27.47 -30.36
CA GLU A 24 25.49 -27.41 -31.24
C GLU A 24 24.30 -28.20 -30.67
N GLN A 25 24.49 -28.91 -29.56
CA GLN A 25 23.50 -29.75 -28.92
C GLN A 25 22.51 -28.94 -28.07
N TYR A 26 21.22 -29.29 -28.15
CA TYR A 26 20.16 -28.74 -27.29
C TYR A 26 19.36 -29.85 -26.59
N SER A 27 18.51 -29.48 -25.62
CA SER A 27 17.83 -30.43 -24.73
C SER A 27 17.01 -31.51 -25.44
N HIS A 28 16.39 -31.21 -26.59
CA HIS A 28 15.60 -32.19 -27.33
C HIS A 28 16.46 -33.24 -28.06
N ASP A 29 17.74 -32.96 -28.33
CA ASP A 29 18.64 -33.92 -28.97
C ASP A 29 18.87 -35.18 -28.10
N HIS A 30 18.60 -35.08 -26.79
CA HIS A 30 18.64 -36.23 -25.89
C HIS A 30 17.64 -37.34 -26.25
N ALA A 31 16.61 -37.00 -27.02
CA ALA A 31 15.58 -37.92 -27.49
C ALA A 31 15.70 -38.27 -28.99
N ALA A 32 16.79 -37.87 -29.66
CA ALA A 32 17.00 -38.07 -31.09
C ALA A 32 18.00 -39.20 -31.39
N LEU A 33 17.84 -39.87 -32.53
CA LEU A 33 18.82 -40.81 -33.06
C LEU A 33 19.96 -40.04 -33.73
N LEU A 34 21.19 -40.29 -33.31
CA LEU A 34 22.38 -39.64 -33.86
C LEU A 34 22.88 -40.38 -35.10
N ILE A 35 22.98 -39.65 -36.22
CA ILE A 35 23.39 -40.17 -37.52
C ILE A 35 24.55 -39.32 -38.07
N LEU A 36 25.63 -39.97 -38.49
CA LEU A 36 26.80 -39.33 -39.09
C LEU A 36 26.62 -39.30 -40.60
N VAL A 37 26.72 -38.11 -41.19
CA VAL A 37 26.67 -37.90 -42.64
C VAL A 37 28.03 -37.43 -43.12
N LYS A 38 28.78 -38.30 -43.82
CA LYS A 38 30.19 -38.04 -44.17
C LYS A 38 30.44 -38.05 -45.67
N GLN A 39 31.16 -37.04 -46.15
CA GLN A 39 31.69 -37.05 -47.51
C GLN A 39 32.85 -38.05 -47.62
N ILE A 40 32.85 -38.86 -48.67
CA ILE A 40 33.93 -39.80 -48.99
C ILE A 40 34.33 -39.68 -50.46
N GLY A 41 35.63 -39.81 -50.75
CA GLY A 41 36.19 -39.56 -52.07
C GLY A 41 36.39 -38.07 -52.40
N ASN A 42 37.18 -37.81 -53.44
CA ASN A 42 37.68 -36.45 -53.76
C ASN A 42 36.88 -35.74 -54.87
N GLN A 43 36.07 -36.47 -55.63
CA GLN A 43 35.35 -35.92 -56.79
C GLN A 43 34.06 -35.16 -56.42
N LEU A 44 33.52 -35.37 -55.22
CA LEU A 44 32.30 -34.70 -54.79
C LEU A 44 32.62 -33.25 -54.39
N LYS A 45 32.11 -32.28 -55.15
CA LYS A 45 32.31 -30.86 -54.80
C LYS A 45 31.62 -30.53 -53.48
N PRO A 46 32.22 -29.73 -52.57
CA PRO A 46 31.64 -29.38 -51.27
C PRO A 46 30.23 -28.77 -51.36
N LYS A 47 29.94 -27.95 -52.39
CA LYS A 47 28.60 -27.38 -52.63
C LYS A 47 27.52 -28.45 -52.83
N ILE A 48 27.86 -29.54 -53.49
CA ILE A 48 26.94 -30.66 -53.75
C ILE A 48 26.73 -31.45 -52.46
N PHE A 49 27.80 -31.70 -51.70
CA PHE A 49 27.68 -32.31 -50.38
C PHE A 49 26.77 -31.50 -49.45
N THR A 50 26.95 -30.18 -49.35
CA THR A 50 26.08 -29.31 -48.54
C THR A 50 24.62 -29.39 -48.98
N LYS A 51 24.35 -29.35 -50.30
CA LYS A 51 22.99 -29.48 -50.84
C LYS A 51 22.30 -30.78 -50.41
N PHE A 52 23.00 -31.92 -50.51
CA PHE A 52 22.42 -33.20 -50.10
C PHE A 52 22.39 -33.38 -48.58
N TYR A 53 23.36 -32.85 -47.85
CA TYR A 53 23.34 -32.82 -46.39
C TYR A 53 22.12 -32.05 -45.89
N GLU A 54 21.86 -30.85 -46.41
CA GLU A 54 20.67 -30.06 -46.06
C GLU A 54 19.38 -30.81 -46.41
N ARG A 55 19.35 -31.51 -47.55
CA ARG A 55 18.20 -32.33 -47.93
C ARG A 55 17.95 -33.49 -46.98
N ILE A 56 19.00 -34.21 -46.56
CA ILE A 56 18.89 -35.28 -45.55
C ILE A 56 18.44 -34.68 -44.21
N ASN A 57 19.03 -33.55 -43.82
CA ASN A 57 18.76 -32.89 -42.54
C ASN A 57 17.35 -32.26 -42.45
N LYS A 58 16.61 -32.13 -43.56
CA LYS A 58 15.19 -31.73 -43.55
C LYS A 58 14.29 -32.78 -42.88
N LEU A 59 14.71 -34.05 -42.88
CA LEU A 59 13.95 -35.12 -42.24
C LEU A 59 14.30 -35.18 -40.75
N THR A 60 13.66 -34.35 -39.93
CA THR A 60 13.95 -34.27 -38.50
C THR A 60 13.17 -35.29 -37.66
N SER A 61 12.08 -35.85 -38.20
CA SER A 61 11.28 -36.84 -37.50
C SER A 61 10.54 -37.80 -38.42
N VAL A 62 10.39 -39.06 -38.00
CA VAL A 62 9.61 -40.10 -38.70
C VAL A 62 8.61 -40.74 -37.76
N LYS A 63 7.37 -40.93 -38.21
CA LYS A 63 6.33 -41.65 -37.48
C LYS A 63 6.39 -43.14 -37.82
N ILE A 64 6.58 -43.98 -36.80
CA ILE A 64 6.66 -45.44 -36.94
C ILE A 64 5.64 -46.09 -36.01
N THR A 65 4.86 -47.02 -36.52
CA THR A 65 3.94 -47.83 -35.71
C THR A 65 4.71 -49.00 -35.11
N ASP A 66 4.76 -49.09 -33.79
CA ASP A 66 5.46 -50.17 -33.08
C ASP A 66 4.69 -51.50 -33.09
N SER A 67 5.29 -52.56 -32.55
CA SER A 67 4.67 -53.89 -32.47
C SER A 67 3.42 -53.96 -31.59
N THR A 68 3.14 -52.91 -30.81
CA THR A 68 1.95 -52.79 -29.95
C THR A 68 0.82 -51.99 -30.61
N GLY A 69 1.03 -51.51 -31.84
CA GLY A 69 0.08 -50.67 -32.57
C GLY A 69 0.14 -49.19 -32.21
N ALA A 70 1.10 -48.76 -31.37
CA ALA A 70 1.26 -47.36 -31.00
C ALA A 70 2.14 -46.62 -32.01
N VAL A 71 1.69 -45.44 -32.45
CA VAL A 71 2.46 -44.58 -33.36
C VAL A 71 3.48 -43.78 -32.55
N ARG A 72 4.77 -44.01 -32.80
CA ARG A 72 5.90 -43.31 -32.17
C ARG A 72 6.47 -42.27 -33.12
N ASN A 73 6.80 -41.10 -32.57
CA ASN A 73 7.54 -40.08 -33.29
C ASN A 73 9.04 -40.22 -32.99
N ILE A 74 9.83 -40.59 -33.99
CA ILE A 74 11.28 -40.79 -33.85
C ILE A 74 11.99 -39.53 -34.32
N LEU A 75 12.73 -38.87 -33.42
CA LEU A 75 13.51 -37.69 -33.72
C LEU A 75 14.90 -38.06 -34.24
N LEU A 76 15.47 -37.22 -35.09
CA LEU A 76 16.72 -37.51 -35.80
C LEU A 76 17.66 -36.32 -35.71
N ARG A 77 18.94 -36.60 -35.47
CA ARG A 77 20.01 -35.61 -35.44
C ARG A 77 21.12 -36.04 -36.39
N TYR A 78 21.41 -35.19 -37.37
CA TYR A 78 22.49 -35.43 -38.32
C TYR A 78 23.69 -34.56 -37.98
N ILE A 79 24.88 -35.15 -37.99
CA ILE A 79 26.16 -34.46 -37.76
C ILE A 79 27.15 -34.77 -38.88
N LYS A 80 28.08 -33.85 -39.15
CA LYS A 80 29.09 -34.00 -40.22
C LYS A 80 30.38 -34.65 -39.74
N ASP A 81 30.72 -34.44 -38.47
CA ASP A 81 31.91 -35.01 -37.85
C ASP A 81 31.60 -35.47 -36.43
N HIS A 82 32.21 -36.58 -36.02
CA HIS A 82 31.98 -37.21 -34.71
C HIS A 82 33.27 -37.88 -34.20
N PRO A 83 33.86 -37.40 -33.10
CA PRO A 83 34.95 -38.09 -32.41
C PRO A 83 34.52 -39.50 -32.00
N VAL A 84 35.37 -40.51 -32.25
CA VAL A 84 35.01 -41.91 -31.94
C VAL A 84 35.01 -42.17 -30.43
N GLU A 85 35.82 -41.42 -29.70
CA GLU A 85 35.98 -41.42 -28.25
C GLU A 85 34.65 -41.07 -27.55
N ASN A 86 33.79 -40.26 -28.19
CA ASN A 86 32.47 -39.93 -27.67
C ASN A 86 31.53 -41.15 -27.60
N ASN A 87 31.77 -42.21 -28.38
CA ASN A 87 30.97 -43.43 -28.31
C ASN A 87 31.20 -44.19 -27.00
N ASP A 88 32.38 -44.09 -26.39
CA ASP A 88 32.71 -44.74 -25.10
C ASP A 88 31.81 -44.21 -23.98
N TRP A 89 31.37 -42.96 -24.11
CA TRP A 89 30.45 -42.29 -23.20
C TRP A 89 28.98 -42.64 -23.46
N GLY A 90 28.67 -43.36 -24.53
CA GLY A 90 27.31 -43.67 -24.95
C GLY A 90 26.50 -44.49 -23.95
N ASP A 91 27.14 -45.29 -23.09
CA ASP A 91 26.45 -46.00 -22.00
C ASP A 91 25.96 -45.05 -20.91
N PHE A 92 26.75 -44.03 -20.59
CA PHE A 92 26.45 -43.02 -19.57
C PHE A 92 25.57 -41.88 -20.12
N GLN A 93 25.79 -41.49 -21.39
CA GLN A 93 25.10 -40.43 -22.11
C GLN A 93 24.61 -40.95 -23.46
N THR A 94 23.41 -41.53 -23.47
CA THR A 94 22.84 -42.27 -24.61
C THR A 94 22.77 -41.46 -25.90
N HIS A 95 22.56 -40.16 -25.82
CA HIS A 95 22.52 -39.24 -26.97
C HIS A 95 23.86 -39.13 -27.73
N ARG A 96 24.97 -39.56 -27.13
CA ARG A 96 26.29 -39.57 -27.78
C ARG A 96 26.53 -40.82 -28.62
N ARG A 97 25.65 -41.83 -28.51
CA ARG A 97 25.78 -43.06 -29.30
C ARG A 97 25.51 -42.74 -30.76
N LEU A 98 26.52 -42.88 -31.59
CA LEU A 98 26.34 -42.83 -33.03
C LEU A 98 25.67 -44.13 -33.52
N LEU A 99 24.44 -44.04 -34.01
CA LEU A 99 23.61 -45.21 -34.34
C LEU A 99 23.56 -45.50 -35.85
N GLY A 100 23.69 -44.46 -36.67
CA GLY A 100 23.60 -44.57 -38.13
C GLY A 100 24.75 -43.89 -38.86
N LEU A 101 25.10 -44.41 -40.04
CA LEU A 101 26.11 -43.85 -40.94
C LEU A 101 25.55 -43.68 -42.35
N ILE A 102 25.58 -42.46 -42.87
CA ILE A 102 25.31 -42.17 -44.27
C ILE A 102 26.57 -41.57 -44.88
N THR A 103 27.05 -42.12 -45.98
CA THR A 103 28.19 -41.55 -46.70
C THR A 103 27.81 -41.13 -48.09
N LEU A 104 28.39 -40.02 -48.58
CA LEU A 104 28.16 -39.50 -49.91
C LEU A 104 29.47 -39.48 -50.69
N GLY A 105 29.51 -40.10 -51.87
CA GLY A 105 30.70 -40.11 -52.73
C GLY A 105 30.34 -40.00 -54.21
N LYS A 106 31.21 -39.35 -54.99
CA LYS A 106 31.13 -39.28 -56.45
C LYS A 106 32.28 -40.09 -57.05
N TYR A 107 32.00 -40.87 -58.08
CA TYR A 107 33.00 -41.65 -58.81
C TYR A 107 32.86 -41.42 -60.31
N ASP A 108 33.99 -41.28 -61.00
CA ASP A 108 34.07 -41.18 -62.46
C ASP A 108 34.77 -42.41 -63.08
N SER A 109 35.32 -43.31 -62.24
CA SER A 109 35.94 -44.58 -62.65
C SER A 109 35.68 -45.73 -61.66
N GLN A 110 35.90 -46.97 -62.10
CA GLN A 110 35.76 -48.17 -61.26
C GLN A 110 36.77 -48.19 -60.10
N GLN A 111 37.96 -47.63 -60.31
CA GLN A 111 38.99 -47.54 -59.27
C GLN A 111 38.55 -46.61 -58.13
N GLU A 112 37.95 -45.47 -58.47
CA GLU A 112 37.40 -44.53 -57.50
C GLU A 112 36.20 -45.12 -56.76
N LEU A 113 35.30 -45.82 -57.45
CA LEU A 113 34.18 -46.52 -56.82
C LEU A 113 34.67 -47.55 -55.80
N ASN A 114 35.69 -48.35 -56.15
CA ASN A 114 36.28 -49.33 -55.24
C ASN A 114 36.88 -48.67 -54.00
N GLU A 115 37.56 -47.53 -54.16
CA GLU A 115 38.16 -46.79 -53.04
C GLU A 115 37.08 -46.17 -52.14
N ILE A 116 36.01 -45.61 -52.72
CA ILE A 116 34.87 -45.09 -51.96
C ILE A 116 34.20 -46.19 -51.13
N CYS A 117 33.95 -47.36 -51.73
CA CYS A 117 33.43 -48.53 -51.02
C CYS A 117 34.36 -48.99 -49.88
N ARG A 118 35.68 -48.98 -50.11
CA ARG A 118 36.68 -49.31 -49.08
C ARG A 118 36.66 -48.32 -47.91
N VAL A 119 36.62 -47.02 -48.19
CA VAL A 119 36.57 -45.96 -47.16
C VAL A 119 35.28 -46.06 -46.34
N HIS A 120 34.14 -46.35 -46.97
CA HIS A 120 32.88 -46.56 -46.27
C HIS A 120 32.97 -47.72 -45.26
N GLU A 121 33.47 -48.89 -45.69
CA GLU A 121 33.64 -50.05 -44.80
C GLU A 121 34.65 -49.75 -43.68
N SER A 122 35.71 -48.97 -43.95
CA SER A 122 36.64 -48.51 -42.92
C SER A 122 35.96 -47.63 -41.86
N LEU A 123 35.05 -46.73 -42.26
CA LEU A 123 34.27 -45.92 -41.32
C LEU A 123 33.31 -46.77 -40.50
N LYS A 124 32.68 -47.77 -41.12
CA LYS A 124 31.83 -48.72 -40.41
C LYS A 124 32.60 -49.47 -39.32
N VAL A 125 33.81 -49.95 -39.63
CA VAL A 125 34.70 -50.58 -38.64
C VAL A 125 35.07 -49.60 -37.52
N LYS A 126 35.37 -48.33 -37.87
CA LYS A 126 35.70 -47.29 -36.88
C LYS A 126 34.59 -47.08 -35.84
N TYR A 127 33.32 -47.14 -36.23
CA TYR A 127 32.17 -46.91 -35.33
C TYR A 127 31.38 -48.18 -34.95
N ASN A 128 31.96 -49.37 -35.17
CA ASN A 128 31.28 -50.66 -35.00
C ASN A 128 30.70 -50.92 -33.60
N SER A 129 31.21 -50.24 -32.56
CA SER A 129 30.73 -50.42 -31.18
C SER A 129 29.28 -49.97 -30.97
N THR A 130 28.79 -48.99 -31.74
CA THR A 130 27.46 -48.40 -31.57
C THR A 130 26.61 -48.38 -32.84
N LEU A 131 27.23 -48.50 -34.01
CA LEU A 131 26.58 -48.40 -35.31
C LEU A 131 25.68 -49.61 -35.61
N PHE A 132 24.43 -49.37 -35.99
CA PHE A 132 23.46 -50.44 -36.29
C PHE A 132 23.13 -50.59 -37.78
N ASP A 133 23.09 -49.50 -38.54
CA ASP A 133 22.89 -49.55 -40.00
C ASP A 133 23.76 -48.49 -40.70
N SER A 134 24.09 -48.72 -41.96
CA SER A 134 24.91 -47.85 -42.79
C SER A 134 24.45 -47.84 -44.25
N ARG A 135 24.32 -46.65 -44.85
CA ARG A 135 23.96 -46.46 -46.26
C ARG A 135 25.02 -45.66 -47.00
N CYS A 136 25.29 -46.01 -48.25
CA CYS A 136 26.26 -45.32 -49.10
C CYS A 136 25.56 -44.74 -50.32
N ILE A 137 25.50 -43.41 -50.44
CA ILE A 137 24.92 -42.68 -51.56
C ILE A 137 26.06 -42.39 -52.54
N LEU A 138 25.94 -42.93 -53.75
CA LEU A 138 26.97 -42.94 -54.76
C LEU A 138 26.50 -42.21 -56.02
N PHE A 139 27.29 -41.23 -56.46
CA PHE A 139 27.00 -40.45 -57.67
C PHE A 139 27.92 -40.87 -58.81
N GLY A 140 27.34 -41.39 -59.90
CA GLY A 140 28.05 -41.84 -61.10
C GLY A 140 27.70 -41.02 -62.35
N VAL A 141 28.38 -41.30 -63.47
CA VAL A 141 28.13 -40.68 -64.78
C VAL A 141 27.11 -41.50 -65.57
N THR A 142 26.07 -40.86 -66.11
CA THR A 142 25.15 -41.45 -67.09
C THR A 142 25.62 -41.05 -68.50
N GLN A 143 25.80 -42.00 -69.43
CA GLN A 143 26.00 -41.67 -70.85
C GLN A 143 24.63 -41.53 -71.53
N ASP A 144 24.36 -40.38 -72.12
CA ASP A 144 23.13 -40.10 -72.87
C ASP A 144 23.06 -40.97 -74.13
N ALA A 145 21.96 -41.72 -74.30
CA ALA A 145 21.62 -42.36 -75.57
C ALA A 145 21.04 -41.30 -76.53
N GLU A 146 21.72 -41.05 -77.65
CA GLU A 146 21.22 -40.23 -78.75
C GLU A 146 19.92 -40.80 -79.32
N SER A 147 18.95 -39.90 -79.54
CA SER A 147 17.65 -40.10 -80.17
C SER A 147 17.71 -40.62 -81.62
N PRO A 148 16.83 -41.55 -82.06
CA PRO A 148 16.60 -41.77 -83.47
C PRO A 148 15.31 -41.08 -83.95
N GLY A 149 15.42 -40.42 -85.11
CA GLY A 149 14.30 -39.88 -85.89
C GLY A 149 13.49 -40.96 -86.64
N GLU A 150 12.40 -40.49 -87.22
CA GLU A 150 11.30 -41.18 -87.91
C GLU A 150 11.71 -42.18 -89.02
N ASP A 151 11.06 -43.36 -89.09
CA ASP A 151 10.10 -43.73 -90.16
C ASP A 151 9.66 -45.23 -90.15
N ASN A 152 8.33 -45.42 -90.09
CA ASN A 152 7.46 -46.52 -90.58
C ASN A 152 7.41 -47.98 -90.01
N PRO A 153 6.20 -48.63 -90.03
CA PRO A 153 5.85 -49.93 -89.39
C PRO A 153 5.79 -51.10 -90.44
N PRO A 154 5.25 -52.34 -90.21
CA PRO A 154 4.56 -52.94 -89.04
C PRO A 154 4.94 -54.43 -88.70
N SER A 155 4.33 -54.99 -87.64
CA SER A 155 3.68 -56.34 -87.58
C SER A 155 3.95 -57.22 -86.34
N SER A 156 2.80 -57.60 -85.74
CA SER A 156 2.42 -58.76 -84.91
C SER A 156 3.39 -59.89 -84.52
N SER A 157 3.18 -60.35 -83.28
CA SER A 157 2.95 -61.76 -82.83
C SER A 157 3.93 -62.36 -81.81
N SER A 158 3.34 -62.76 -80.68
CA SER A 158 3.55 -63.95 -79.82
C SER A 158 4.93 -64.64 -79.72
N GLY A 159 5.31 -64.92 -78.46
CA GLY A 159 5.80 -66.26 -78.06
C GLY A 159 7.29 -66.42 -77.75
N ASP A 160 7.55 -66.79 -76.49
CA ASP A 160 8.61 -67.67 -75.96
C ASP A 160 10.12 -67.39 -76.17
N SER A 161 10.76 -67.12 -75.02
CA SER A 161 11.98 -67.72 -74.44
C SER A 161 13.28 -67.91 -75.25
N GLU A 162 14.38 -67.42 -74.64
CA GLU A 162 15.81 -67.82 -74.75
C GLU A 162 16.56 -67.59 -76.07
N ASN A 163 17.39 -66.53 -76.14
CA ASN A 163 18.86 -66.62 -75.95
C ASN A 163 19.57 -65.29 -76.26
N SER A 164 20.69 -65.11 -75.56
CA SER A 164 21.69 -64.04 -75.55
C SER A 164 22.10 -63.41 -76.89
N VAL A 165 22.16 -62.06 -76.92
CA VAL A 165 23.14 -61.30 -77.72
C VAL A 165 23.63 -60.11 -76.87
N GLU A 166 24.91 -60.13 -76.50
CA GLU A 166 25.63 -59.05 -75.84
C GLU A 166 25.94 -57.89 -76.80
N SER A 167 25.83 -56.65 -76.30
CA SER A 167 26.67 -55.51 -76.74
C SER A 167 26.92 -54.56 -75.54
N PRO A 168 28.05 -53.82 -75.51
CA PRO A 168 28.80 -53.56 -74.28
C PRO A 168 28.47 -52.21 -73.65
N LEU A 169 27.93 -52.21 -72.43
CA LEU A 169 27.76 -51.04 -71.58
C LEU A 169 28.54 -51.25 -70.28
N GLN A 170 29.56 -50.41 -70.04
CA GLN A 170 30.41 -50.49 -68.86
C GLN A 170 29.63 -50.04 -67.61
N LYS A 171 28.87 -50.96 -67.01
CA LYS A 171 28.14 -50.74 -65.76
C LYS A 171 29.14 -50.92 -64.60
N PHE A 172 29.49 -49.82 -63.93
CA PHE A 172 30.30 -49.91 -62.71
C PHE A 172 29.56 -50.76 -61.67
N THR A 173 30.26 -51.72 -61.05
CA THR A 173 29.68 -52.61 -60.02
C THR A 173 30.44 -52.47 -58.71
N THR A 174 29.74 -52.57 -57.57
CA THR A 174 30.39 -52.53 -56.27
C THR A 174 31.25 -53.79 -56.05
N PRO A 175 32.40 -53.69 -55.39
CA PRO A 175 33.21 -54.84 -54.99
C PRO A 175 32.41 -55.89 -54.21
N SER A 176 32.75 -57.18 -54.36
CA SER A 176 32.06 -58.30 -53.69
C SER A 176 32.16 -58.27 -52.15
N ASN A 177 33.14 -57.55 -51.60
CA ASN A 177 33.32 -57.36 -50.17
C ASN A 177 32.54 -56.16 -49.61
N PHE A 178 31.85 -55.39 -50.45
CA PHE A 178 31.02 -54.27 -50.02
C PHE A 178 29.65 -54.79 -49.53
N LYS A 179 29.40 -54.67 -48.22
CA LYS A 179 28.22 -55.26 -47.56
C LYS A 179 27.17 -54.21 -47.18
N ALA A 180 27.51 -52.93 -47.23
CA ALA A 180 26.55 -51.85 -47.02
C ALA A 180 25.62 -51.68 -48.23
N ARG A 181 24.42 -51.13 -48.00
CA ARG A 181 23.50 -50.84 -49.10
C ARG A 181 23.93 -49.56 -49.83
N ALA A 182 24.32 -49.73 -51.10
CA ALA A 182 24.59 -48.63 -52.03
C ALA A 182 23.29 -48.11 -52.65
N LEU A 183 23.17 -46.78 -52.74
CA LEU A 183 22.13 -46.06 -53.45
C LEU A 183 22.78 -45.26 -54.57
N PHE A 184 22.42 -45.55 -55.82
CA PHE A 184 23.05 -44.93 -57.00
C PHE A 184 22.17 -43.80 -57.54
N TYR A 185 22.77 -42.63 -57.73
CA TYR A 185 22.09 -41.45 -58.23
C TYR A 185 22.92 -40.73 -59.29
N ASP A 186 22.23 -40.01 -60.17
CA ASP A 186 22.85 -38.96 -60.97
C ASP A 186 22.85 -37.65 -60.17
N VAL A 187 23.96 -36.93 -60.17
CA VAL A 187 24.12 -35.63 -59.49
C VAL A 187 23.08 -34.60 -59.96
N SER A 188 22.64 -34.70 -61.22
CA SER A 188 21.67 -33.83 -61.85
C SER A 188 20.20 -34.24 -61.60
N SER A 189 19.96 -35.49 -61.20
CA SER A 189 18.62 -36.04 -60.99
C SER A 189 17.99 -35.54 -59.68
N PRO A 190 16.65 -35.36 -59.64
CA PRO A 190 15.94 -34.98 -58.42
C PRO A 190 15.98 -36.04 -57.31
N CYS A 191 16.51 -37.26 -57.56
CA CYS A 191 16.63 -38.34 -56.57
C CYS A 191 15.31 -38.55 -55.80
N ALA A 192 14.23 -38.85 -56.51
CA ALA A 192 12.85 -38.79 -55.97
C ALA A 192 12.56 -39.81 -54.86
N ASP A 193 13.26 -40.95 -54.84
CA ASP A 193 13.10 -42.01 -53.85
C ASP A 193 13.99 -41.85 -52.60
N LEU A 194 14.86 -40.84 -52.55
CA LEU A 194 15.81 -40.64 -51.44
C LEU A 194 15.10 -40.55 -50.09
N GLU A 195 13.95 -39.86 -50.03
CA GLU A 195 13.16 -39.76 -48.80
C GLU A 195 12.58 -41.11 -48.37
N SER A 196 12.16 -41.95 -49.33
CA SER A 196 11.70 -43.31 -49.05
C SER A 196 12.85 -44.19 -48.53
N GLN A 197 14.04 -44.10 -49.14
CA GLN A 197 15.23 -44.83 -48.70
C GLN A 197 15.69 -44.37 -47.30
N LEU A 198 15.62 -43.07 -46.99
CA LEU A 198 15.91 -42.55 -45.65
C LEU A 198 14.89 -43.06 -44.63
N ASN A 199 13.60 -43.05 -44.96
CA ASN A 199 12.57 -43.64 -44.10
C ASN A 199 12.82 -45.14 -43.85
N GLU A 200 13.19 -45.91 -44.87
CA GLU A 200 13.57 -47.33 -44.72
C GLU A 200 14.76 -47.50 -43.75
N PHE A 201 15.80 -46.66 -43.90
CA PHE A 201 16.96 -46.64 -43.02
C PHE A 201 16.62 -46.26 -41.58
N ILE A 202 15.71 -45.31 -41.36
CA ILE A 202 15.30 -44.94 -40.00
C ILE A 202 14.44 -46.04 -39.38
N ASN A 203 13.61 -46.71 -40.19
CA ASN A 203 12.85 -47.88 -39.76
C ASN A 203 13.76 -49.04 -39.34
N SER A 204 14.84 -49.33 -40.07
CA SER A 204 15.79 -50.38 -39.67
C SER A 204 16.45 -50.06 -38.33
N LEU A 205 16.89 -48.81 -38.11
CA LEU A 205 17.45 -48.37 -36.82
C LEU A 205 16.42 -48.51 -35.69
N PHE A 206 15.18 -48.10 -35.92
CA PHE A 206 14.10 -48.22 -34.94
C PHE A 206 13.87 -49.68 -34.52
N TRP A 207 13.75 -50.61 -35.46
CA TRP A 207 13.46 -52.01 -35.13
C TRP A 207 14.60 -52.70 -34.40
N VAL A 208 15.86 -52.37 -34.70
CA VAL A 208 17.02 -52.85 -33.93
C VAL A 208 16.97 -52.33 -32.49
N LEU A 209 16.69 -51.03 -32.31
CA LEU A 209 16.55 -50.41 -30.99
C LEU A 209 15.36 -50.98 -30.22
N ASP A 210 14.24 -51.21 -30.88
CA ASP A 210 13.03 -51.73 -30.26
C ASP A 210 13.23 -53.18 -29.81
N SER A 211 13.86 -54.02 -30.64
CA SER A 211 14.27 -55.37 -30.24
C SER A 211 15.15 -55.33 -28.99
N LYS A 212 16.20 -54.49 -28.98
CA LYS A 212 17.09 -54.35 -27.81
C LYS A 212 16.37 -53.83 -26.58
N ARG A 213 15.40 -52.92 -26.75
CA ARG A 213 14.56 -52.40 -25.67
C ARG A 213 13.68 -53.50 -25.08
N VAL A 214 13.07 -54.33 -25.93
CA VAL A 214 12.25 -55.47 -25.52
C VAL A 214 13.10 -56.49 -24.77
N ASP A 215 14.29 -56.82 -25.28
CA ASP A 215 15.21 -57.72 -24.59
C ASP A 215 15.58 -57.19 -23.20
N ARG A 216 15.94 -55.90 -23.11
CA ARG A 216 16.26 -55.24 -21.83
C ARG A 216 15.06 -55.20 -20.88
N SER A 217 13.84 -55.02 -21.38
CA SER A 217 12.63 -55.01 -20.54
C SER A 217 12.32 -56.37 -19.90
N ARG A 218 12.86 -57.46 -20.46
CA ARG A 218 12.72 -58.83 -19.94
C ARG A 218 13.88 -59.21 -19.00
N GLU A 219 14.89 -58.36 -18.86
CA GLU A 219 15.97 -58.55 -17.89
C GLU A 219 15.47 -58.33 -16.46
N LYS A 220 15.89 -59.22 -15.54
CA LYS A 220 15.62 -59.03 -14.11
C LYS A 220 16.42 -57.84 -13.58
N LEU A 221 15.84 -57.08 -12.65
CA LEU A 221 16.48 -55.91 -12.01
C LEU A 221 17.87 -56.22 -11.42
N GLU A 222 18.12 -57.47 -11.02
CA GLU A 222 19.40 -57.94 -10.47
C GLU A 222 20.55 -57.98 -11.49
N ARG A 223 20.27 -57.86 -12.79
CA ARG A 223 21.27 -57.87 -13.88
C ARG A 223 21.60 -56.47 -14.41
N VAL A 224 21.02 -55.41 -13.83
CA VAL A 224 21.32 -54.04 -14.23
C VAL A 224 22.77 -53.71 -13.87
N SER A 225 23.54 -53.30 -14.87
CA SER A 225 24.94 -52.90 -14.71
C SER A 225 25.05 -51.44 -14.27
N LEU A 226 26.04 -51.14 -13.44
CA LEU A 226 26.33 -49.77 -13.00
C LEU A 226 26.75 -48.94 -14.22
N LEU A 227 26.14 -47.77 -14.40
CA LEU A 227 26.60 -46.81 -15.40
C LEU A 227 27.90 -46.18 -14.90
N LEU A 228 28.96 -46.32 -15.69
CA LEU A 228 30.30 -45.86 -15.36
C LEU A 228 30.80 -44.94 -16.48
N ALA A 229 31.47 -43.86 -16.11
CA ALA A 229 32.26 -43.11 -17.09
C ALA A 229 33.44 -43.99 -17.58
N PRO A 230 33.95 -43.79 -18.81
CA PRO A 230 35.00 -44.64 -19.38
C PRO A 230 36.25 -44.77 -18.50
N PHE A 231 36.64 -43.69 -17.82
CA PHE A 231 37.79 -43.68 -16.92
C PHE A 231 37.52 -44.38 -15.58
N GLU A 232 36.26 -44.48 -15.13
CA GLU A 232 35.91 -45.13 -13.86
C GLU A 232 36.04 -46.64 -13.97
N LYS A 233 35.98 -47.24 -15.16
CA LYS A 233 36.09 -48.70 -15.36
C LYS A 233 37.32 -49.31 -14.69
N LYS A 234 38.43 -48.56 -14.59
CA LYS A 234 39.67 -48.99 -13.93
C LYS A 234 39.54 -49.07 -12.40
N ASP A 235 38.73 -48.20 -11.80
CA ASP A 235 38.53 -48.14 -10.34
C ASP A 235 37.69 -49.31 -9.80
N PHE A 236 37.03 -50.06 -10.69
CA PHE A 236 36.20 -51.22 -10.34
C PHE A 236 36.86 -52.57 -10.66
N VAL A 237 38.09 -52.58 -11.16
CA VAL A 237 38.85 -53.81 -11.41
C VAL A 237 39.19 -54.49 -10.08
N GLY A 238 38.70 -55.71 -9.88
CA GLY A 238 38.91 -56.50 -8.65
C GLY A 238 37.86 -56.30 -7.55
N LEU A 239 36.83 -55.47 -7.78
CA LEU A 239 35.69 -55.34 -6.87
C LEU A 239 34.59 -56.36 -7.18
N ASP A 240 33.92 -56.85 -6.14
CA ASP A 240 32.76 -57.74 -6.27
C ASP A 240 31.52 -56.97 -6.76
N MET A 241 31.29 -57.06 -8.06
CA MET A 241 30.16 -56.44 -8.75
C MET A 241 28.83 -57.15 -8.46
N GLU A 242 28.83 -58.33 -7.85
CA GLU A 242 27.62 -59.07 -7.46
C GLU A 242 27.16 -58.80 -6.02
N SER A 243 27.97 -58.04 -5.26
CA SER A 243 27.67 -57.66 -3.89
C SER A 243 26.32 -56.92 -3.79
N ARG A 244 25.64 -57.10 -2.65
CA ARG A 244 24.34 -56.47 -2.37
C ARG A 244 24.42 -54.93 -2.45
N ASN A 245 25.53 -54.35 -2.02
CA ASN A 245 25.76 -52.90 -2.11
C ASN A 245 25.94 -52.44 -3.55
N ASN A 246 26.66 -53.19 -4.40
CA ASN A 246 26.79 -52.84 -5.80
C ASN A 246 25.46 -52.98 -6.55
N LYS A 247 24.69 -54.04 -6.29
CA LYS A 247 23.33 -54.22 -6.84
C LYS A 247 22.41 -53.06 -6.45
N LYS A 248 22.44 -52.60 -5.20
CA LYS A 248 21.70 -51.39 -4.76
C LYS A 248 22.14 -50.12 -5.50
N ARG A 249 23.45 -49.94 -5.74
CA ARG A 249 23.98 -48.82 -6.53
C ARG A 249 23.51 -48.86 -7.98
N CYS A 250 23.42 -50.05 -8.58
CA CYS A 250 22.93 -50.22 -9.96
C CYS A 250 21.43 -49.94 -10.10
N THR A 251 20.62 -50.33 -9.11
CA THR A 251 19.16 -50.16 -9.17
C THR A 251 18.70 -48.77 -8.72
N GLY A 252 19.53 -48.02 -8.00
CA GLY A 252 19.21 -46.68 -7.48
C GLY A 252 18.16 -46.67 -6.37
N ILE A 253 17.76 -47.84 -5.85
CA ILE A 253 16.77 -47.96 -4.78
C ILE A 253 17.48 -47.85 -3.44
N PHE A 254 17.55 -46.62 -2.94
CA PHE A 254 18.06 -46.30 -1.61
C PHE A 254 16.91 -45.99 -0.65
N SER A 255 17.03 -46.42 0.60
CA SER A 255 16.14 -45.98 1.67
C SER A 255 16.33 -44.48 1.94
N SER A 256 15.33 -43.82 2.56
CA SER A 256 15.42 -42.40 2.90
C SER A 256 16.64 -42.08 3.79
N THR A 257 17.00 -42.99 4.71
CA THR A 257 18.19 -42.87 5.55
C THR A 257 19.49 -42.94 4.73
N GLU A 258 19.61 -43.92 3.82
CA GLU A 258 20.79 -44.04 2.94
C GLU A 258 20.92 -42.84 1.99
N GLN A 259 19.79 -42.34 1.45
CA GLN A 259 19.79 -41.12 0.63
C GLN A 259 20.30 -39.92 1.42
N LYS A 260 19.86 -39.76 2.67
CA LYS A 260 20.31 -38.71 3.57
C LYS A 260 21.81 -38.80 3.85
N GLU A 261 22.33 -39.99 4.16
CA GLU A 261 23.76 -40.20 4.39
C GLU A 261 24.62 -39.89 3.16
N LEU A 262 24.20 -40.37 1.98
CA LEU A 262 24.88 -40.09 0.71
C LEU A 262 24.87 -38.60 0.38
N ALA A 263 23.75 -37.92 0.63
CA ALA A 263 23.63 -36.49 0.37
C ALA A 263 24.50 -35.64 1.32
N ILE A 264 24.64 -36.04 2.58
CA ILE A 264 25.58 -35.42 3.54
C ILE A 264 27.03 -35.64 3.11
N GLN A 265 27.37 -36.85 2.66
CA GLN A 265 28.71 -37.12 2.10
C GLN A 265 28.98 -36.25 0.87
N LEU A 266 27.99 -36.09 0.00
CA LEU A 266 28.10 -35.22 -1.18
C LEU A 266 28.33 -33.77 -0.78
N GLN A 267 27.63 -33.26 0.23
CA GLN A 267 27.84 -31.90 0.77
C GLN A 267 29.26 -31.72 1.32
N SER A 268 29.80 -32.72 2.04
CA SER A 268 31.17 -32.69 2.56
C SER A 268 32.22 -32.71 1.44
N LEU A 269 31.93 -33.39 0.33
CA LEU A 269 32.80 -33.41 -0.83
C LEU A 269 32.70 -32.12 -1.64
N SER A 270 31.49 -31.56 -1.79
CA SER A 270 31.27 -30.34 -2.58
C SER A 270 31.85 -29.10 -1.90
N SER A 271 31.87 -29.06 -0.56
CA SER A 271 32.53 -27.98 0.18
C SER A 271 34.05 -27.93 0.01
N GLN A 272 34.68 -29.02 -0.44
CA GLN A 272 36.12 -29.06 -0.73
C GLN A 272 36.47 -28.41 -2.08
N CYS A 273 35.47 -28.17 -2.93
CA CYS A 273 35.64 -27.59 -4.26
C CYS A 273 34.73 -26.38 -4.39
N GLU A 274 35.19 -25.20 -3.98
CA GLU A 274 34.35 -24.00 -4.07
C GLU A 274 34.03 -23.62 -5.53
N GLY A 275 32.75 -23.64 -5.88
CA GLY A 275 32.25 -23.14 -7.17
C GLY A 275 32.07 -21.63 -7.16
N SER A 276 32.56 -20.95 -8.20
CA SER A 276 32.43 -19.51 -8.38
C SER A 276 31.32 -19.18 -9.40
N PRO A 277 30.53 -18.09 -9.18
CA PRO A 277 29.50 -17.65 -10.13
C PRO A 277 30.08 -16.87 -11.31
N VAL A 278 31.38 -17.02 -11.58
CA VAL A 278 32.14 -16.33 -12.63
C VAL A 278 32.63 -17.36 -13.65
N PRO A 279 32.56 -17.06 -14.96
CA PRO A 279 33.17 -17.91 -15.96
C PRO A 279 34.66 -18.15 -15.68
N LEU A 280 35.12 -19.40 -15.77
CA LEU A 280 36.52 -19.75 -15.58
C LEU A 280 37.20 -19.83 -16.94
N VAL A 281 38.25 -19.04 -17.16
CA VAL A 281 39.09 -19.14 -18.35
C VAL A 281 40.24 -20.08 -18.03
N LEU A 282 40.32 -21.21 -18.73
CA LEU A 282 41.42 -22.16 -18.60
C LEU A 282 42.62 -21.69 -19.43
N ASP A 283 43.82 -22.17 -19.08
CA ASP A 283 45.07 -21.90 -19.82
C ASP A 283 45.01 -22.36 -21.29
N SER A 284 44.10 -23.27 -21.62
CA SER A 284 43.80 -23.72 -22.98
C SER A 284 42.98 -22.71 -23.80
N GLY A 285 42.58 -21.58 -23.22
CA GLY A 285 41.69 -20.58 -23.82
C GLY A 285 40.20 -20.95 -23.74
N LEU A 286 39.86 -22.10 -23.15
CA LEU A 286 38.47 -22.54 -22.97
C LEU A 286 37.79 -21.75 -21.84
N VAL A 287 36.63 -21.17 -22.11
CA VAL A 287 35.81 -20.48 -21.10
C VAL A 287 34.72 -21.43 -20.59
N VAL A 288 34.85 -21.86 -19.34
CA VAL A 288 33.84 -22.64 -18.63
C VAL A 288 32.77 -21.69 -18.08
N PRO A 289 31.49 -21.90 -18.39
CA PRO A 289 30.41 -21.03 -17.92
C PRO A 289 30.25 -21.09 -16.39
N PRO A 290 29.70 -20.04 -15.76
CA PRO A 290 29.49 -19.99 -14.32
C PRO A 290 28.45 -21.03 -13.87
N ALA A 291 28.74 -21.77 -12.81
CA ALA A 291 27.81 -22.69 -12.19
C ALA A 291 26.96 -21.94 -11.14
N ASN A 292 25.63 -21.94 -11.31
CA ASN A 292 24.70 -21.40 -10.33
C ASN A 292 23.69 -22.47 -9.91
N LEU A 293 23.45 -22.60 -8.61
CA LEU A 293 22.41 -23.46 -8.05
C LEU A 293 21.14 -22.63 -7.80
N THR A 294 20.44 -22.24 -8.87
CA THR A 294 19.26 -21.34 -8.79
C THR A 294 18.05 -21.97 -8.11
N ASP A 295 17.97 -23.29 -8.09
CA ASP A 295 16.85 -24.06 -7.51
C ASP A 295 17.24 -24.73 -6.16
N ILE A 296 18.41 -24.41 -5.59
CA ILE A 296 18.87 -24.95 -4.31
C ILE A 296 19.37 -23.80 -3.41
N PRO A 297 18.49 -23.17 -2.62
CA PRO A 297 17.07 -23.50 -2.42
C PRO A 297 16.14 -22.93 -3.50
N ILE A 298 14.93 -23.50 -3.60
CA ILE A 298 13.85 -23.00 -4.46
C ILE A 298 13.26 -21.73 -3.84
N CYS A 299 13.19 -20.63 -4.59
CA CYS A 299 12.52 -19.41 -4.16
C CYS A 299 11.03 -19.45 -4.51
N ALA A 300 10.18 -19.62 -3.50
CA ALA A 300 8.73 -19.64 -3.63
C ALA A 300 8.08 -18.24 -3.58
N ALA A 301 8.74 -17.26 -2.97
CA ALA A 301 8.27 -15.87 -2.95
C ALA A 301 9.44 -14.91 -2.76
N PHE A 302 9.36 -13.74 -3.42
CA PHE A 302 10.27 -12.62 -3.27
C PHE A 302 9.43 -11.35 -3.20
N VAL A 303 9.31 -10.76 -2.01
CA VAL A 303 8.38 -9.66 -1.73
C VAL A 303 9.13 -8.52 -1.03
N PRO A 304 9.48 -7.45 -1.76
CA PRO A 304 9.94 -6.21 -1.15
C PRO A 304 8.88 -5.64 -0.19
N LYS A 305 9.29 -5.21 1.00
CA LYS A 305 8.38 -4.69 2.03
C LYS A 305 8.33 -3.17 2.00
N ASP A 306 7.11 -2.65 2.10
CA ASP A 306 6.86 -1.23 2.35
C ASP A 306 7.13 -0.90 3.83
N LEU A 307 7.46 0.36 4.10
CA LEU A 307 7.63 0.88 5.45
C LEU A 307 6.30 0.89 6.20
N GLN A 308 6.36 0.93 7.53
CA GLN A 308 5.17 1.13 8.36
C GLN A 308 4.53 2.49 8.02
N PRO A 309 3.20 2.62 8.04
CA PRO A 309 2.50 3.82 7.54
C PRO A 309 2.99 5.16 8.11
N HIS A 310 3.35 5.21 9.40
CA HIS A 310 3.90 6.40 10.06
C HIS A 310 5.36 6.72 9.69
N LEU A 311 6.10 5.76 9.11
CA LEU A 311 7.48 5.91 8.62
C LEU A 311 7.56 6.18 7.12
N ARG A 312 6.45 5.96 6.38
CA ARG A 312 6.41 6.13 4.92
C ARG A 312 6.67 7.59 4.54
N PRO A 313 7.56 7.84 3.56
CA PRO A 313 7.75 9.17 3.02
C PRO A 313 6.53 9.58 2.18
N ARG A 314 6.09 10.81 2.35
CA ARG A 314 4.99 11.43 1.59
C ARG A 314 5.47 12.72 0.95
N ARG A 315 4.98 13.02 -0.26
CA ARG A 315 5.26 14.33 -0.87
C ARG A 315 4.52 15.43 -0.11
N ILE A 316 5.18 16.56 0.07
CA ILE A 316 4.60 17.77 0.64
C ILE A 316 3.69 18.38 -0.42
N GLU A 317 2.38 18.28 -0.24
CA GLU A 317 1.41 18.98 -1.09
C GLU A 317 1.44 20.46 -0.74
N ASN A 318 2.05 21.28 -1.61
CA ASN A 318 1.93 22.72 -1.51
C ASN A 318 0.51 23.11 -1.92
N LYS A 319 -0.23 23.75 -1.01
CA LYS A 319 -1.47 24.48 -1.34
C LYS A 319 -1.11 25.71 -2.20
N GLN A 320 -0.64 25.50 -3.44
CA GLN A 320 -0.80 26.53 -4.46
C GLN A 320 -2.29 26.59 -4.79
N THR A 321 -2.85 27.79 -4.65
CA THR A 321 -4.15 28.17 -5.16
C THR A 321 -4.16 28.00 -6.68
N ASP A 322 -4.52 26.80 -7.14
CA ASP A 322 -4.91 26.60 -8.53
C ASP A 322 -6.35 27.14 -8.69
N THR A 323 -6.49 28.47 -8.67
CA THR A 323 -7.70 29.16 -9.15
C THR A 323 -7.70 29.14 -10.68
N GLY A 324 -7.75 27.94 -11.23
CA GLY A 324 -8.14 27.68 -12.61
C GLY A 324 -9.63 27.32 -12.65
N PRO A 325 -10.39 27.70 -13.69
CA PRO A 325 -11.80 27.35 -13.78
C PRO A 325 -11.91 25.82 -13.94
N PHE A 326 -12.42 25.15 -12.90
CA PHE A 326 -12.67 23.70 -12.92
C PHE A 326 -13.71 23.35 -14.00
N LEU A 327 -13.24 22.79 -15.11
CA LEU A 327 -14.09 22.05 -16.05
C LEU A 327 -14.12 20.58 -15.60
N PHE A 328 -15.25 20.17 -15.00
CA PHE A 328 -15.59 18.77 -14.82
C PHE A 328 -15.76 18.13 -16.21
N THR A 329 -14.69 17.50 -16.70
CA THR A 329 -14.79 16.58 -17.82
C THR A 329 -14.59 15.18 -17.24
N PRO A 330 -15.66 14.38 -17.04
CA PRO A 330 -15.51 13.00 -16.62
C PRO A 330 -15.03 12.19 -17.83
N ILE A 331 -13.73 12.22 -18.09
CA ILE A 331 -13.09 11.35 -19.07
C ILE A 331 -11.99 10.60 -18.34
N HIS A 332 -12.25 9.31 -18.11
CA HIS A 332 -11.20 8.33 -17.95
C HIS A 332 -10.31 8.39 -19.18
N PHE A 333 -9.22 9.16 -19.14
CA PHE A 333 -8.07 8.94 -20.01
C PHE A 333 -7.28 7.74 -19.46
N GLY A 334 -7.93 6.58 -19.50
CA GLY A 334 -7.20 5.35 -19.76
C GLY A 334 -6.56 5.54 -21.13
N GLY A 335 -5.25 5.81 -21.14
CA GLY A 335 -4.40 5.70 -22.32
C GLY A 335 -4.38 4.25 -22.81
N GLY A 336 -5.50 3.82 -23.37
CA GLY A 336 -5.62 2.66 -24.24
C GLY A 336 -5.08 3.04 -25.60
N SER A 337 -3.74 3.16 -25.69
CA SER A 337 -3.10 2.70 -26.92
C SER A 337 -3.49 1.25 -27.08
N LEU A 338 -4.02 0.92 -28.25
CA LEU A 338 -4.49 -0.41 -28.64
C LEU A 338 -3.30 -1.38 -28.81
N GLU A 339 -2.39 -1.42 -27.84
CA GLU A 339 -1.48 -2.53 -27.66
C GLU A 339 -2.13 -3.50 -26.70
N ARG A 340 -2.39 -4.69 -27.23
CA ARG A 340 -2.89 -5.87 -26.56
C ARG A 340 -2.02 -6.15 -25.32
N LYS A 341 -2.36 -5.55 -24.17
CA LYS A 341 -1.67 -5.77 -22.90
C LYS A 341 -1.76 -7.25 -22.53
N SER A 342 -0.67 -7.96 -22.80
CA SER A 342 -0.34 -9.12 -21.99
C SER A 342 -0.29 -8.67 -20.53
N ARG A 343 -0.83 -9.48 -19.61
CA ARG A 343 -0.70 -9.28 -18.16
C ARG A 343 0.78 -9.45 -17.76
N GLN A 344 1.64 -8.50 -18.10
CA GLN A 344 2.98 -8.42 -17.52
C GLN A 344 2.88 -7.72 -16.18
N ALA A 345 3.32 -8.40 -15.13
CA ALA A 345 3.45 -7.82 -13.79
C ALA A 345 4.32 -6.55 -13.87
N SER A 346 3.80 -5.43 -13.36
CA SER A 346 4.57 -4.19 -13.22
C SER A 346 5.83 -4.50 -12.39
N SER A 347 7.01 -4.22 -12.95
CA SER A 347 8.27 -4.30 -12.21
C SER A 347 8.44 -3.12 -11.25
N LYS A 348 7.71 -2.03 -11.43
CA LYS A 348 7.80 -0.85 -10.56
C LYS A 348 6.91 -1.02 -9.33
N LEU A 349 7.47 -0.76 -8.15
CA LEU A 349 6.75 -0.74 -6.88
C LEU A 349 6.02 0.59 -6.68
N ASP A 350 4.88 0.53 -6.01
CA ASP A 350 4.00 1.68 -5.75
C ASP A 350 4.36 2.46 -4.47
N PHE A 351 5.39 2.01 -3.75
CA PHE A 351 5.90 2.65 -2.53
C PHE A 351 7.37 3.10 -2.69
N LEU A 352 7.84 3.84 -1.70
CA LEU A 352 9.15 4.48 -1.68
C LEU A 352 9.98 3.97 -0.48
N TRP A 353 11.30 3.93 -0.64
CA TRP A 353 12.24 3.71 0.46
C TRP A 353 13.02 4.98 0.76
N ILE A 354 13.65 5.03 1.93
CA ILE A 354 14.39 6.20 2.41
C ILE A 354 15.86 5.85 2.52
N GLN A 355 16.73 6.76 2.07
CA GLN A 355 18.18 6.63 2.16
C GLN A 355 18.63 6.49 3.63
N ASN A 356 19.62 5.63 3.87
CA ASN A 356 20.18 5.26 5.17
C ASN A 356 19.21 4.54 6.12
N GLU A 357 18.03 4.14 5.65
CA GLU A 357 17.10 3.31 6.41
C GLU A 357 17.08 1.86 5.93
N VAL A 358 16.62 0.98 6.82
CA VAL A 358 16.56 -0.46 6.56
C VAL A 358 15.53 -0.73 5.48
N CYS A 359 16.01 -1.33 4.38
CA CYS A 359 15.21 -1.83 3.28
C CYS A 359 15.03 -3.34 3.48
N GLU A 360 13.79 -3.80 3.54
CA GLU A 360 13.48 -5.20 3.84
C GLU A 360 12.88 -5.92 2.62
N VAL A 361 13.36 -7.14 2.36
CA VAL A 361 12.79 -8.02 1.34
C VAL A 361 12.51 -9.38 1.96
N GLN A 362 11.24 -9.78 1.94
CA GLN A 362 10.81 -11.07 2.46
C GLN A 362 10.95 -12.15 1.38
N LEU A 363 11.70 -13.20 1.68
CA LEU A 363 11.86 -14.38 0.85
C LEU A 363 11.12 -15.56 1.48
N LYS A 364 10.58 -16.46 0.65
CA LYS A 364 10.09 -17.77 1.07
C LYS A 364 10.88 -18.84 0.32
N LEU A 365 11.68 -19.61 1.03
CA LEU A 365 12.58 -20.60 0.46
C LEU A 365 12.14 -22.02 0.81
N ILE A 366 12.33 -22.96 -0.12
CA ILE A 366 12.05 -24.38 0.06
C ILE A 366 13.34 -25.13 -0.27
N ASN A 367 13.76 -26.00 0.65
CA ASN A 367 14.87 -26.90 0.42
C ASN A 367 14.37 -28.20 -0.23
N PRO A 368 14.73 -28.49 -1.49
CA PRO A 368 14.29 -29.70 -2.19
C PRO A 368 15.11 -30.96 -1.80
N LEU A 369 16.08 -30.84 -0.89
CA LEU A 369 16.99 -31.92 -0.53
C LEU A 369 16.53 -32.66 0.73
N PRO A 370 16.78 -33.98 0.85
CA PRO A 370 16.32 -34.82 1.96
C PRO A 370 17.12 -34.64 3.27
N PHE A 371 17.82 -33.52 3.44
CA PHE A 371 18.64 -33.19 4.61
C PHE A 371 18.62 -31.68 4.88
N GLU A 372 19.03 -31.26 6.08
CA GLU A 372 19.08 -29.85 6.45
C GLU A 372 20.11 -29.09 5.60
N LEU A 373 19.64 -28.10 4.85
CA LEU A 373 20.48 -27.29 3.97
C LEU A 373 20.90 -26.00 4.67
N LYS A 374 22.18 -25.90 5.01
CA LYS A 374 22.78 -24.63 5.44
C LYS A 374 23.00 -23.72 4.22
N VAL A 375 22.29 -22.60 4.20
CA VAL A 375 22.42 -21.53 3.21
C VAL A 375 23.13 -20.36 3.87
N SER A 376 24.35 -20.08 3.44
CA SER A 376 25.18 -19.04 4.06
C SER A 376 25.36 -17.84 3.16
N ASN A 377 25.72 -16.71 3.78
CA ASN A 377 26.09 -15.47 3.08
C ASN A 377 25.04 -15.02 2.04
N MET A 378 23.77 -15.12 2.42
CA MET A 378 22.65 -14.67 1.62
C MET A 378 22.64 -13.15 1.56
N ARG A 379 22.58 -12.59 0.35
CA ARG A 379 22.55 -11.14 0.12
C ARG A 379 21.60 -10.80 -1.02
N LEU A 380 21.06 -9.58 -1.01
CA LEU A 380 20.28 -9.05 -2.12
C LEU A 380 21.19 -8.69 -3.29
N LEU A 381 20.73 -9.00 -4.50
CA LEU A 381 21.37 -8.58 -5.74
C LEU A 381 20.68 -7.33 -6.24
N THR A 382 21.39 -6.20 -6.18
CA THR A 382 20.84 -4.89 -6.52
C THR A 382 21.57 -4.23 -7.69
N GLY A 383 20.92 -3.25 -8.30
CA GLY A 383 21.50 -2.34 -9.31
C GLY A 383 20.92 -0.93 -9.15
N GLY A 384 21.54 0.06 -9.80
CA GLY A 384 21.17 1.47 -9.64
C GLY A 384 21.96 2.13 -8.51
N VAL A 385 21.27 2.73 -7.54
CA VAL A 385 21.89 3.39 -6.37
C VAL A 385 22.76 2.44 -5.54
N VAL A 386 23.76 3.00 -4.85
CA VAL A 386 24.63 2.21 -3.96
C VAL A 386 23.80 1.59 -2.83
N PHE A 387 23.82 0.26 -2.76
CA PHE A 387 23.06 -0.52 -1.78
C PHE A 387 23.97 -1.47 -1.01
N GLU A 388 23.92 -1.37 0.30
CA GLU A 388 24.68 -2.22 1.22
C GLU A 388 23.79 -3.35 1.75
N SER A 389 23.95 -4.57 1.23
CA SER A 389 23.18 -5.73 1.68
C SER A 389 23.84 -6.46 2.85
N VAL A 390 23.05 -6.76 3.88
CA VAL A 390 23.47 -7.52 5.06
C VAL A 390 23.53 -9.02 4.72
N PRO A 391 24.66 -9.70 4.98
CA PRO A 391 24.74 -11.15 4.82
C PRO A 391 23.94 -11.88 5.90
N GLU A 392 23.02 -12.76 5.49
CA GLU A 392 22.32 -13.66 6.39
C GLU A 392 22.73 -15.13 6.18
N THR A 393 22.54 -15.95 7.22
CA THR A 393 22.76 -17.40 7.17
C THR A 393 21.59 -18.11 7.82
N ILE A 394 21.02 -19.09 7.13
CA ILE A 394 19.85 -19.86 7.56
C ILE A 394 20.09 -21.36 7.35
N VAL A 395 19.42 -22.19 8.16
CA VAL A 395 19.37 -23.65 7.97
C VAL A 395 17.94 -24.02 7.59
N LEU A 396 17.77 -24.57 6.39
CA LEU A 396 16.47 -24.91 5.83
C LEU A 396 16.19 -26.42 6.03
N PRO A 397 15.11 -26.79 6.72
CA PRO A 397 14.70 -28.18 6.82
C PRO A 397 14.16 -28.72 5.47
N PRO A 398 14.22 -30.04 5.24
CA PRO A 398 13.72 -30.67 4.01
C PRO A 398 12.25 -30.35 3.74
N ASP A 399 11.92 -29.95 2.51
CA ASP A 399 10.56 -29.78 1.97
C ASP A 399 9.62 -28.82 2.75
N ILE A 400 10.14 -28.06 3.72
CA ILE A 400 9.36 -27.10 4.51
C ILE A 400 9.62 -25.68 4.00
N PRO A 401 8.57 -24.96 3.56
CA PRO A 401 8.70 -23.56 3.19
C PRO A 401 9.04 -22.69 4.40
N THR A 402 10.19 -22.03 4.35
CA THR A 402 10.72 -21.19 5.42
C THR A 402 10.78 -19.74 4.94
N SER A 403 10.20 -18.82 5.70
CA SER A 403 10.26 -17.39 5.42
C SER A 403 11.46 -16.75 6.11
N LEU A 404 12.17 -15.87 5.40
CA LEU A 404 13.28 -15.07 5.93
C LEU A 404 13.21 -13.65 5.36
N THR A 405 13.81 -12.68 6.04
CA THR A 405 13.86 -11.29 5.59
C THR A 405 15.30 -10.89 5.36
N LEU A 406 15.66 -10.57 4.12
CA LEU A 406 16.97 -9.99 3.82
C LEU A 406 16.89 -8.47 3.96
N ASN A 407 17.90 -7.92 4.64
CA ASN A 407 17.99 -6.50 4.96
C ASN A 407 19.15 -5.83 4.23
N GLY A 408 19.05 -4.52 4.06
CA GLY A 408 20.15 -3.68 3.61
C GLY A 408 19.82 -2.19 3.69
N TRP A 409 20.77 -1.35 3.30
CA TRP A 409 20.60 0.10 3.31
C TRP A 409 20.94 0.69 1.94
N ALA A 410 20.05 1.52 1.41
CA ALA A 410 20.39 2.38 0.29
C ALA A 410 21.22 3.57 0.80
N ARG A 411 22.45 3.72 0.32
CA ARG A 411 23.36 4.79 0.73
C ARG A 411 23.17 6.08 -0.05
N GLU A 412 22.42 6.03 -1.14
CA GLU A 412 22.12 7.14 -2.04
C GLU A 412 20.62 7.18 -2.37
N SER A 413 20.12 8.36 -2.72
CA SER A 413 18.77 8.54 -3.26
C SER A 413 18.77 8.33 -4.78
N GLY A 414 17.66 7.81 -5.33
CA GLY A 414 17.55 7.44 -6.75
C GLY A 414 16.78 6.14 -6.99
N GLU A 415 16.89 5.60 -8.20
CA GLU A 415 16.23 4.34 -8.57
C GLU A 415 17.07 3.13 -8.13
N LEU A 416 16.47 2.23 -7.35
CA LEU A 416 17.04 0.96 -6.92
C LEU A 416 16.34 -0.20 -7.64
N GLU A 417 17.13 -1.08 -8.25
CA GLU A 417 16.68 -2.29 -8.91
C GLU A 417 17.01 -3.52 -8.05
N LEU A 418 16.01 -4.30 -7.67
CA LEU A 418 16.15 -5.59 -6.98
C LEU A 418 16.06 -6.72 -8.01
N SER A 419 17.18 -7.37 -8.28
CA SER A 419 17.30 -8.38 -9.35
C SER A 419 17.27 -9.83 -8.85
N GLY A 420 17.32 -10.04 -7.53
CA GLY A 420 17.28 -11.36 -6.89
C GLY A 420 18.14 -11.41 -5.64
N TYR A 421 18.78 -12.54 -5.40
CA TYR A 421 19.65 -12.76 -4.23
C TYR A 421 20.84 -13.69 -4.57
N SER A 422 21.94 -13.55 -3.84
CA SER A 422 23.09 -14.47 -3.91
C SER A 422 23.08 -15.41 -2.72
N THR A 423 23.58 -16.63 -2.89
CA THR A 423 23.72 -17.63 -1.83
C THR A 423 25.06 -18.32 -1.88
N HIS A 424 25.47 -18.91 -0.74
CA HIS A 424 26.55 -19.89 -0.69
C HIS A 424 26.01 -21.18 -0.06
N THR A 425 25.78 -22.19 -0.92
CA THR A 425 25.21 -23.49 -0.57
C THR A 425 26.02 -24.61 -1.20
N LEU A 426 26.23 -25.71 -0.46
CA LEU A 426 26.94 -26.89 -0.95
C LEU A 426 28.33 -26.57 -1.57
N GLY A 427 29.03 -25.55 -1.06
CA GLY A 427 30.31 -25.11 -1.62
C GLY A 427 30.21 -24.30 -2.90
N VAL A 428 29.02 -23.96 -3.40
CA VAL A 428 28.83 -23.16 -4.62
C VAL A 428 28.27 -21.79 -4.26
N LYS A 429 28.95 -20.74 -4.70
CA LYS A 429 28.44 -19.37 -4.66
C LYS A 429 27.54 -19.16 -5.88
N SER A 430 26.27 -18.84 -5.65
CA SER A 430 25.26 -18.75 -6.70
C SER A 430 24.62 -17.36 -6.74
N ASN A 431 24.41 -16.84 -7.94
CA ASN A 431 23.63 -15.62 -8.19
C ASN A 431 22.24 -16.01 -8.70
N CYS A 432 21.27 -16.06 -7.79
CA CYS A 432 19.90 -16.44 -8.09
C CYS A 432 19.13 -15.19 -8.53
N ARG A 433 19.12 -14.94 -9.85
CA ARG A 433 18.41 -13.80 -10.47
C ARG A 433 16.95 -14.18 -10.78
N LEU A 434 16.01 -13.27 -10.47
CA LEU A 434 14.57 -13.48 -10.66
C LEU A 434 14.21 -13.89 -12.09
N ARG A 435 14.82 -13.24 -13.09
CA ARG A 435 14.63 -13.54 -14.51
C ARG A 435 14.99 -14.98 -14.94
N HIS A 436 15.78 -15.70 -14.14
CA HIS A 436 16.19 -17.07 -14.42
C HIS A 436 15.52 -18.10 -13.48
N MET A 437 14.69 -17.63 -12.53
CA MET A 437 13.96 -18.51 -11.62
C MET A 437 12.68 -19.03 -12.29
N GLY A 438 12.31 -20.27 -11.96
CA GLY A 438 11.35 -21.13 -12.67
C GLY A 438 10.15 -20.44 -13.34
N SER A 439 9.87 -20.86 -14.58
CA SER A 439 8.77 -20.41 -15.43
C SER A 439 7.36 -20.57 -14.83
N SER A 440 7.23 -21.21 -13.68
CA SER A 440 5.97 -21.45 -12.97
C SER A 440 5.58 -20.33 -11.98
N MET A 441 6.53 -19.52 -11.49
CA MET A 441 6.27 -18.52 -10.43
C MET A 441 6.06 -17.09 -10.92
N ASN A 442 6.15 -16.83 -12.23
CA ASN A 442 5.86 -15.55 -12.88
C ASN A 442 6.46 -14.32 -12.17
N PHE A 443 7.70 -14.42 -11.67
CA PHE A 443 8.40 -13.25 -11.13
C PHE A 443 8.69 -12.24 -12.25
N PRO A 444 8.59 -10.92 -12.00
CA PRO A 444 9.15 -9.94 -12.91
C PRO A 444 10.68 -10.10 -12.97
N PRO A 445 11.34 -9.65 -14.05
CA PRO A 445 12.79 -9.79 -14.20
C PRO A 445 13.59 -9.07 -13.10
N TYR A 446 13.00 -8.02 -12.53
CA TYR A 446 13.49 -7.22 -11.42
C TYR A 446 12.31 -6.45 -10.79
N TYR A 447 12.52 -5.93 -9.58
CA TYR A 447 11.65 -4.91 -8.98
C TYR A 447 12.37 -3.55 -8.94
N LYS A 448 11.67 -2.46 -9.26
CA LYS A 448 12.19 -1.08 -9.18
C LYS A 448 11.51 -0.33 -8.05
N VAL A 449 12.31 0.23 -7.15
CA VAL A 449 11.85 1.06 -6.03
C VAL A 449 12.59 2.39 -6.07
N GLN A 450 11.87 3.47 -5.84
CA GLN A 450 12.47 4.80 -5.74
C GLN A 450 12.90 5.03 -4.30
N VAL A 451 14.18 5.34 -4.11
CA VAL A 451 14.78 5.76 -2.84
C VAL A 451 14.76 7.28 -2.79
N VAL A 452 14.16 7.84 -1.75
CA VAL A 452 14.17 9.28 -1.46
C VAL A 452 15.31 9.64 -0.51
N PRO A 453 15.75 10.92 -0.46
CA PRO A 453 16.77 11.36 0.50
C PRO A 453 16.38 11.07 1.95
N SER A 454 17.38 11.04 2.85
CA SER A 454 17.15 10.79 4.27
C SER A 454 16.16 11.77 4.88
N LEU A 455 15.24 11.24 5.71
CA LEU A 455 14.23 12.01 6.43
C LEU A 455 14.44 11.84 7.94
N PRO A 456 14.08 12.84 8.76
CA PRO A 456 14.17 12.71 10.20
C PRO A 456 13.25 11.62 10.76
N LEU A 457 13.51 11.16 11.98
CA LEU A 457 12.67 10.20 12.72
C LEU A 457 12.29 10.78 14.09
N LEU A 458 10.99 10.96 14.34
CA LEU A 458 10.48 11.43 15.63
C LEU A 458 9.85 10.29 16.44
N GLU A 459 10.37 10.07 17.65
CA GLU A 459 9.73 9.28 18.69
C GLU A 459 8.79 10.21 19.49
N VAL A 460 7.51 9.81 19.62
CA VAL A 460 6.47 10.65 20.22
C VAL A 460 5.90 9.99 21.48
N SER A 461 5.83 10.75 22.58
CA SER A 461 5.19 10.33 23.83
C SER A 461 4.30 11.44 24.42
N THR A 462 3.39 11.06 25.31
CA THR A 462 2.38 11.97 25.90
C THR A 462 2.43 11.90 27.43
N SER A 463 2.01 12.98 28.11
CA SER A 463 1.96 13.04 29.58
C SER A 463 0.79 12.26 30.21
N PHE A 464 -0.21 11.90 29.40
CA PHE A 464 -1.41 11.21 29.85
C PHE A 464 -1.32 9.70 29.59
N PRO A 465 -2.09 8.88 30.34
CA PRO A 465 -2.11 7.43 30.13
C PRO A 465 -2.62 7.06 28.73
N THR A 466 -2.07 5.99 28.17
CA THR A 466 -2.51 5.43 26.90
C THR A 466 -3.88 4.79 27.01
N SER A 467 -4.81 5.13 26.12
CA SER A 467 -6.14 4.52 26.07
C SER A 467 -6.05 3.07 25.55
N ALA A 468 -6.73 2.13 26.22
CA ALA A 468 -6.81 0.72 25.80
C ALA A 468 -7.76 0.47 24.61
N SER A 469 -8.60 1.45 24.28
CA SER A 469 -9.65 1.36 23.28
C SER A 469 -9.28 2.20 22.05
N PHE A 470 -8.91 1.56 20.95
CA PHE A 470 -8.85 2.20 19.64
C PHE A 470 -10.27 2.26 19.07
N SER A 471 -10.79 3.46 18.85
CA SER A 471 -12.08 3.68 18.22
C SER A 471 -12.02 3.48 16.70
N ASN A 472 -13.15 3.65 16.02
CA ASN A 472 -13.31 3.48 14.56
C ASN A 472 -12.45 4.43 13.68
N PHE A 473 -11.64 5.31 14.28
CA PHE A 473 -10.59 6.08 13.60
C PHE A 473 -9.34 5.21 13.36
N HIS A 474 -9.45 4.27 12.41
CA HIS A 474 -8.30 3.50 11.96
C HIS A 474 -7.44 4.32 10.97
N ASP A 475 -6.70 5.30 11.47
CA ASP A 475 -5.54 5.82 10.74
C ASP A 475 -4.31 4.99 11.13
N GLU A 476 -3.75 4.24 10.17
CA GLU A 476 -2.59 3.39 10.39
C GLU A 476 -1.32 4.18 10.79
N ASN A 477 -1.37 5.51 10.77
CA ASN A 477 -0.31 6.42 11.16
C ASN A 477 -0.24 6.74 12.68
N THR A 478 -1.14 6.19 13.49
CA THR A 478 -1.18 6.49 14.93
C THR A 478 -0.03 5.83 15.69
N VAL A 479 0.79 6.62 16.38
CA VAL A 479 1.99 6.14 17.10
C VAL A 479 1.79 6.01 18.61
N THR A 480 0.89 6.80 19.19
CA THR A 480 0.58 6.75 20.63
C THR A 480 -0.81 7.33 20.90
N SER A 481 -1.34 7.09 22.11
CA SER A 481 -2.62 7.60 22.56
C SER A 481 -2.53 8.30 23.92
N ALA A 482 -3.46 9.21 24.18
CA ALA A 482 -3.61 9.95 25.43
C ALA A 482 -5.09 9.97 25.84
N SER A 483 -5.37 9.53 27.07
CA SER A 483 -6.72 9.53 27.66
C SER A 483 -6.78 10.49 28.83
N VAL A 484 -7.81 11.34 28.87
CA VAL A 484 -8.08 12.21 30.02
C VAL A 484 -9.58 12.42 30.21
N SER A 485 -10.01 12.50 31.46
CA SER A 485 -11.39 12.80 31.85
C SER A 485 -11.43 14.19 32.49
N LEU A 486 -12.28 15.08 31.97
CA LEU A 486 -12.42 16.46 32.42
C LEU A 486 -13.89 16.78 32.70
N TYR A 487 -14.14 17.60 33.71
CA TYR A 487 -15.46 18.15 33.96
C TYR A 487 -15.79 19.30 33.00
N HIS A 488 -17.06 19.49 32.65
CA HIS A 488 -17.49 20.55 31.75
C HIS A 488 -17.02 21.94 32.21
N GLY A 489 -16.26 22.64 31.36
CA GLY A 489 -15.64 23.94 31.63
C GLY A 489 -14.22 23.85 32.22
N GLU A 490 -13.72 22.66 32.51
CA GLU A 490 -12.34 22.43 32.94
C GLU A 490 -11.36 22.53 31.77
N SER A 491 -10.16 23.03 32.05
CA SER A 491 -9.04 23.10 31.10
C SER A 491 -7.81 22.41 31.67
N THR A 492 -7.14 21.59 30.85
CA THR A 492 -5.88 20.94 31.22
C THR A 492 -4.84 21.04 30.10
N LYS A 493 -3.61 20.64 30.39
CA LYS A 493 -2.49 20.67 29.45
C LYS A 493 -1.94 19.26 29.23
N CYS A 494 -1.99 18.77 27.99
CA CYS A 494 -1.30 17.57 27.54
C CYS A 494 0.09 17.96 27.02
N ILE A 495 1.16 17.39 27.60
CA ILE A 495 2.53 17.62 27.13
C ILE A 495 2.87 16.49 26.16
N ILE A 496 3.21 16.87 24.92
CA ILE A 496 3.61 15.97 23.85
C ILE A 496 5.10 16.10 23.66
N THR A 497 5.84 15.04 23.95
CA THR A 497 7.29 15.02 23.89
C THR A 497 7.74 14.40 22.57
N LEU A 498 8.58 15.13 21.84
CA LEU A 498 9.12 14.76 20.54
C LEU A 498 10.63 14.59 20.68
N LYS A 499 11.13 13.39 20.43
CA LYS A 499 12.56 13.08 20.44
C LYS A 499 13.03 12.76 19.03
N ASN A 500 14.03 13.48 18.53
CA ASN A 500 14.65 13.18 17.25
C ASN A 500 15.60 11.98 17.40
N ALA A 501 15.21 10.82 16.90
CA ALA A 501 15.97 9.58 16.94
C ALA A 501 16.85 9.34 15.69
N SER A 502 16.93 10.34 14.80
CA SER A 502 17.71 10.26 13.56
C SER A 502 18.92 11.20 13.56
N GLU A 503 19.82 11.00 12.60
CA GLU A 503 20.98 11.87 12.33
C GLU A 503 20.60 13.12 11.50
N VAL A 504 19.33 13.27 11.12
CA VAL A 504 18.84 14.39 10.30
C VAL A 504 18.09 15.38 11.21
N PRO A 505 18.45 16.69 11.20
CA PRO A 505 17.70 17.68 11.97
C PRO A 505 16.28 17.86 11.42
N VAL A 506 15.31 18.11 12.30
CA VAL A 506 13.94 18.47 11.90
C VAL A 506 13.88 19.97 11.64
N GLU A 507 13.61 20.38 10.41
CA GLU A 507 13.54 21.81 10.01
C GLU A 507 12.11 22.28 9.73
N MET A 508 11.19 21.33 9.50
CA MET A 508 9.76 21.58 9.33
C MET A 508 8.99 20.69 10.29
N LEU A 509 8.06 21.30 11.04
CA LEU A 509 7.07 20.62 11.88
C LEU A 509 5.74 21.35 11.77
N GLU A 510 4.76 20.68 11.19
CA GLU A 510 3.37 21.09 11.07
C GLU A 510 2.52 20.24 12.02
N VAL A 511 1.70 20.93 12.82
CA VAL A 511 0.78 20.32 13.78
C VAL A 511 -0.64 20.66 13.34
N GLU A 512 -1.47 19.63 13.15
CA GLU A 512 -2.87 19.76 12.77
C GLU A 512 -3.71 18.85 13.68
N VAL A 513 -4.95 19.23 13.97
CA VAL A 513 -5.92 18.38 14.67
C VAL A 513 -7.03 18.01 13.70
N ASN A 514 -7.38 16.73 13.66
CA ASN A 514 -8.54 16.21 12.96
C ASN A 514 -9.51 15.61 13.98
N SER A 515 -10.79 15.98 13.90
CA SER A 515 -11.85 15.40 14.72
C SER A 515 -13.15 15.30 13.90
N VAL A 516 -14.16 14.60 14.42
CA VAL A 516 -15.51 14.57 13.82
C VAL A 516 -16.26 15.90 14.04
N LEU A 517 -15.74 16.77 14.90
CA LEU A 517 -16.40 17.98 15.33
C LEU A 517 -16.36 19.06 14.25
N ASP A 518 -17.29 20.01 14.33
CA ASP A 518 -17.23 21.23 13.55
C ASP A 518 -15.93 22.02 13.85
N PRO A 519 -15.29 22.68 12.87
CA PRO A 519 -14.00 23.34 13.06
C PRO A 519 -13.97 24.35 14.21
N SER A 520 -15.06 25.10 14.43
CA SER A 520 -15.15 26.09 15.50
C SER A 520 -15.21 25.48 16.90
N LEU A 521 -15.74 24.26 17.03
CA LEU A 521 -15.77 23.51 18.29
C LEU A 521 -14.45 22.77 18.50
N GLN A 522 -13.85 22.25 17.43
CA GLN A 522 -12.52 21.66 17.45
C GLN A 522 -11.47 22.65 17.98
N ASP A 523 -11.45 23.87 17.46
CA ASP A 523 -10.50 24.91 17.88
C ASP A 523 -10.72 25.38 19.33
N GLN A 524 -11.94 25.21 19.86
CA GLN A 524 -12.25 25.51 21.27
C GLN A 524 -11.78 24.41 22.21
N ILE A 525 -11.77 23.14 21.78
CA ILE A 525 -11.41 21.99 22.61
C ILE A 525 -9.91 21.72 22.54
N PHE A 526 -9.33 21.79 21.36
CA PHE A 526 -7.91 21.51 21.12
C PHE A 526 -7.20 22.79 20.69
N SER A 527 -6.29 23.29 21.52
CA SER A 527 -5.50 24.48 21.18
C SER A 527 -4.04 24.35 21.58
N TRP A 528 -3.15 24.93 20.77
CA TRP A 528 -1.70 24.93 21.01
C TRP A 528 -1.09 26.23 20.48
N ASP A 529 0.08 26.60 21.01
CA ASP A 529 0.79 27.79 20.56
C ASP A 529 1.60 27.49 19.28
N ARG A 530 1.13 28.04 18.15
CA ARG A 530 1.79 27.87 16.84
C ARG A 530 3.13 28.59 16.76
N GLU A 531 3.33 29.68 17.50
CA GLU A 531 4.62 30.38 17.54
C GLU A 531 5.64 29.64 18.38
N GLU A 532 5.21 29.03 19.48
CA GLU A 532 6.07 28.16 20.31
C GLU A 532 6.59 26.99 19.47
N VAL A 533 5.73 26.29 18.74
CA VAL A 533 6.13 25.19 17.85
C VAL A 533 7.16 25.62 16.81
N LYS A 534 7.00 26.82 16.22
CA LYS A 534 7.98 27.35 15.24
C LYS A 534 9.33 27.68 15.88
N LYS A 535 9.36 28.11 17.14
CA LYS A 535 10.60 28.42 17.88
C LYS A 535 11.39 27.17 18.27
N LEU A 536 10.76 25.99 18.30
CA LEU A 536 11.43 24.71 18.56
C LEU A 536 12.28 24.22 17.39
N LEU A 537 12.15 24.82 16.20
CA LEU A 537 12.85 24.41 14.99
C LEU A 537 14.15 25.23 14.79
N PRO A 538 15.24 24.60 14.33
CA PRO A 538 15.36 23.17 14.01
C PRO A 538 15.55 22.30 15.27
N ILE A 539 15.03 21.06 15.27
CA ILE A 539 15.28 20.06 16.33
C ILE A 539 16.50 19.21 15.93
N PRO A 540 17.66 19.37 16.59
CA PRO A 540 18.89 18.63 16.26
C PRO A 540 18.76 17.10 16.49
N PRO A 541 19.66 16.31 15.89
CA PRO A 541 19.79 14.88 16.17
C PRO A 541 19.92 14.56 17.67
N GLY A 542 19.14 13.61 18.16
CA GLY A 542 19.15 13.17 19.57
C GLY A 542 18.44 14.11 20.55
N GLU A 543 18.03 15.31 20.14
CA GLU A 543 17.40 16.29 21.02
C GLU A 543 15.92 15.96 21.29
N THR A 544 15.43 16.38 22.46
CA THR A 544 14.05 16.19 22.89
C THR A 544 13.41 17.53 23.18
N VAL A 545 12.26 17.79 22.55
CA VAL A 545 11.45 19.00 22.74
C VAL A 545 10.03 18.63 23.14
N SER A 546 9.28 19.58 23.69
CA SER A 546 7.91 19.34 24.13
C SER A 546 6.96 20.40 23.58
N ILE A 547 5.76 19.97 23.17
CA ILE A 547 4.65 20.83 22.73
C ILE A 547 3.53 20.71 23.75
N THR A 548 2.93 21.85 24.11
CA THR A 548 1.79 21.88 25.02
C THR A 548 0.48 21.94 24.23
N LEU A 549 -0.32 20.87 24.30
CA LEU A 549 -1.69 20.82 23.79
C LEU A 549 -2.67 21.13 24.93
N ASN A 550 -3.31 22.30 24.88
CA ASN A 550 -4.35 22.68 25.82
C ASN A 550 -5.66 21.99 25.41
N LEU A 551 -6.26 21.29 26.37
CA LEU A 551 -7.52 20.57 26.22
C LEU A 551 -8.57 21.26 27.07
N HIS A 552 -9.70 21.62 26.47
CA HIS A 552 -10.81 22.28 27.16
C HIS A 552 -12.11 21.47 27.00
N SER A 553 -12.79 21.23 28.12
CA SER A 553 -14.07 20.53 28.16
C SER A 553 -15.22 21.48 27.79
N ALA A 554 -15.42 21.72 26.50
CA ALA A 554 -16.50 22.58 26.03
C ALA A 554 -17.88 21.94 26.27
N ALA A 555 -18.82 22.70 26.83
CA ALA A 555 -20.18 22.24 27.10
C ALA A 555 -21.20 23.37 26.93
N ASN A 556 -22.47 23.00 26.74
CA ASN A 556 -23.57 23.92 26.90
C ASN A 556 -24.12 23.82 28.33
N PHE A 557 -23.92 24.86 29.14
CA PHE A 557 -24.35 24.91 30.53
C PHE A 557 -25.84 25.24 30.67
N LEU A 558 -26.50 25.74 29.61
CA LEU A 558 -27.90 26.14 29.65
C LEU A 558 -28.80 24.94 29.35
N ALA A 559 -29.76 24.66 30.23
CA ALA A 559 -30.74 23.60 29.99
C ALA A 559 -31.60 23.92 28.74
N PRO A 560 -31.90 22.93 27.87
CA PRO A 560 -32.77 23.15 26.73
C PRO A 560 -34.17 23.55 27.23
N THR A 561 -34.57 24.78 26.91
CA THR A 561 -35.89 25.32 27.25
C THR A 561 -36.96 24.55 26.47
N SER A 562 -37.57 23.55 27.11
CA SER A 562 -38.86 23.01 26.66
C SER A 562 -39.89 24.13 26.75
N ALA A 563 -40.34 24.67 25.61
CA ALA A 563 -41.45 25.59 25.57
C ALA A 563 -42.72 24.88 26.03
N ILE A 564 -42.99 24.89 27.34
CA ILE A 564 -44.28 24.52 27.91
C ILE A 564 -45.16 25.76 27.79
N SER A 565 -46.09 25.75 26.84
CA SER A 565 -47.17 26.74 26.75
C SER A 565 -48.19 26.52 27.86
N PRO A 566 -48.55 27.54 28.68
CA PRO A 566 -49.74 27.49 29.50
C PRO A 566 -50.61 28.72 29.20
N THR A 567 -51.67 28.56 28.41
CA THR A 567 -52.73 29.57 28.33
C THR A 567 -54.09 28.90 28.17
N ILE A 568 -54.82 28.75 29.27
CA ILE A 568 -56.28 28.72 29.28
C ILE A 568 -56.72 30.05 29.88
N PRO A 569 -57.47 30.91 29.17
CA PRO A 569 -58.19 32.02 29.79
C PRO A 569 -59.52 31.51 30.36
N HIS A 570 -59.82 31.96 31.57
CA HIS A 570 -61.17 31.90 32.14
C HIS A 570 -62.11 32.79 31.34
N ASP A 571 -63.23 32.25 30.84
CA ASP A 571 -64.54 32.89 30.99
C ASP A 571 -65.70 31.89 30.84
N MET A 572 -66.79 32.18 31.56
CA MET A 572 -67.93 31.32 31.88
C MET A 572 -69.00 31.25 30.77
N SER A 573 -69.48 30.05 30.40
CA SER A 573 -70.93 29.74 30.29
C SER A 573 -71.24 28.25 29.96
N SER A 574 -71.97 27.60 30.88
CA SER A 574 -73.03 26.59 30.71
C SER A 574 -72.94 25.43 29.70
N GLY A 575 -73.08 24.19 30.21
CA GLY A 575 -73.89 23.14 29.55
C GLY A 575 -73.28 21.73 29.55
N PRO A 576 -73.96 20.66 30.01
CA PRO A 576 -73.34 19.39 30.39
C PRO A 576 -73.42 18.31 29.30
N PHE A 577 -72.59 17.26 29.40
CA PHE A 577 -72.95 15.83 29.41
C PHE A 577 -71.81 14.88 28.96
N SER A 578 -71.74 13.74 29.69
CA SER A 578 -71.33 12.37 29.29
C SER A 578 -69.93 12.12 28.71
N SER A 579 -68.98 11.42 29.37
CA SER A 579 -68.93 10.03 29.88
C SER A 579 -68.36 9.00 28.88
N MET A 580 -67.55 8.09 29.46
CA MET A 580 -67.13 6.73 29.02
C MET A 580 -65.68 6.63 28.51
N SER A 581 -64.74 6.03 29.27
CA SER A 581 -64.51 4.56 29.50
C SER A 581 -63.85 3.92 28.26
N THR A 582 -62.78 3.09 28.27
CA THR A 582 -62.42 1.95 29.14
C THR A 582 -61.04 1.36 28.71
N SER A 583 -60.18 1.05 29.68
CA SER A 583 -59.32 -0.15 29.89
C SER A 583 -58.65 -0.96 28.73
N LEU A 584 -57.28 -1.00 28.75
CA LEU A 584 -56.33 -2.14 29.03
C LEU A 584 -56.55 -3.57 28.43
N PRO A 585 -55.58 -4.54 28.47
CA PRO A 585 -54.15 -4.54 28.86
C PRO A 585 -53.16 -5.42 27.99
N GLY A 586 -51.84 -5.20 28.17
CA GLY A 586 -50.85 -6.26 28.52
C GLY A 586 -50.07 -7.06 27.46
N GLY A 587 -48.73 -6.94 27.47
CA GLY A 587 -47.81 -8.11 27.40
C GLY A 587 -46.70 -8.16 26.34
N SER A 588 -45.44 -8.17 26.81
CA SER A 588 -44.19 -8.79 26.26
C SER A 588 -43.34 -8.11 25.16
N LEU A 589 -42.06 -7.87 25.52
CA LEU A 589 -40.85 -7.68 24.68
C LEU A 589 -40.26 -9.07 24.29
N PRO A 590 -39.25 -9.25 23.39
CA PRO A 590 -38.25 -8.29 22.89
C PRO A 590 -37.82 -8.42 21.39
N SER A 591 -36.94 -7.48 20.97
CA SER A 591 -35.77 -7.66 20.08
C SER A 591 -35.76 -7.01 18.68
N ARG A 592 -34.56 -6.44 18.41
CA ARG A 592 -33.96 -6.01 17.12
C ARG A 592 -34.29 -4.61 16.62
N PHE A 593 -33.45 -3.65 17.03
CA PHE A 593 -33.19 -2.44 16.28
C PHE A 593 -32.17 -2.74 15.17
N ASN A 594 -32.58 -2.51 13.92
CA ASN A 594 -31.69 -2.31 12.79
C ASN A 594 -32.26 -1.12 12.02
N SER A 595 -31.80 0.10 12.32
CA SER A 595 -32.29 1.33 11.71
C SER A 595 -31.53 1.64 10.43
N SER A 596 -32.24 1.48 9.32
CA SER A 596 -31.87 1.95 8.00
C SER A 596 -31.91 3.47 7.90
N PHE A 597 -30.83 4.04 7.39
CA PHE A 597 -30.71 5.41 6.89
C PHE A 597 -31.81 5.76 5.88
N ARG A 598 -32.57 6.83 6.14
CA ARG A 598 -33.17 7.68 5.10
C ARG A 598 -33.13 9.14 5.53
N SER A 599 -32.49 9.91 4.67
CA SER A 599 -32.38 11.37 4.62
C SER A 599 -33.72 12.08 4.57
N SER A 600 -33.84 13.20 5.27
CA SER A 600 -34.75 14.28 4.88
C SER A 600 -34.11 15.64 5.15
N ASN A 601 -34.11 16.42 4.08
CA ASN A 601 -33.67 17.78 3.91
C ASN A 601 -34.55 18.75 4.73
N SER A 602 -33.95 19.63 5.53
CA SER A 602 -34.53 20.95 5.84
C SER A 602 -33.42 21.93 6.22
N GLY A 603 -33.15 22.86 5.31
CA GLY A 603 -32.29 24.01 5.56
C GLY A 603 -33.03 25.01 6.42
N HIS A 604 -32.51 25.25 7.63
CA HIS A 604 -32.66 26.52 8.34
C HIS A 604 -31.34 26.81 9.06
N SER A 605 -30.71 27.88 8.62
CA SER A 605 -29.52 28.50 9.19
C SER A 605 -29.68 28.78 10.68
N SER A 606 -28.81 28.20 11.51
CA SER A 606 -28.59 28.64 12.89
C SER A 606 -27.13 28.45 13.28
N LEU A 607 -26.43 29.57 13.47
CA LEU A 607 -25.04 29.70 13.91
C LEU A 607 -24.83 29.33 15.40
N ALA A 608 -25.74 28.54 15.97
CA ALA A 608 -25.69 28.00 17.34
C ALA A 608 -25.85 26.47 17.40
N GLY A 609 -25.94 25.79 16.23
CA GLY A 609 -26.36 24.39 16.14
C GLY A 609 -25.30 23.30 16.34
N GLY A 610 -24.00 23.65 16.42
CA GLY A 610 -22.93 22.64 16.53
C GLY A 610 -22.89 21.93 17.88
N LEU A 611 -23.15 22.65 18.97
CA LEU A 611 -23.20 22.08 20.32
C LEU A 611 -24.52 21.34 20.58
N THR A 612 -25.64 21.83 20.06
CA THR A 612 -26.96 21.27 20.38
C THR A 612 -27.17 19.85 19.84
N ASN A 613 -26.54 19.47 18.74
CA ASN A 613 -26.67 18.11 18.18
C ASN A 613 -25.82 17.07 18.95
N LEU A 614 -24.68 17.46 19.53
CA LEU A 614 -23.88 16.56 20.39
C LEU A 614 -24.54 16.31 21.75
N PHE A 615 -25.30 17.29 22.27
CA PHE A 615 -25.85 17.30 23.63
C PHE A 615 -27.37 17.12 23.70
N GLN A 616 -28.04 16.70 22.61
CA GLN A 616 -29.50 16.48 22.58
C GLN A 616 -29.96 15.17 23.28
N GLN A 617 -29.03 14.39 23.82
CA GLN A 617 -29.31 13.24 24.71
C GLN A 617 -28.88 13.60 26.15
N GLN A 618 -29.82 13.64 27.10
CA GLN A 618 -29.53 13.70 28.55
C GLN A 618 -28.69 12.47 29.00
N PRO A 619 -28.14 12.40 30.23
CA PRO A 619 -27.10 13.19 30.89
C PRO A 619 -25.86 12.31 31.14
N SER A 620 -25.38 11.56 30.14
CA SER A 620 -24.24 10.65 30.31
C SER A 620 -23.06 11.14 29.49
N THR A 621 -21.96 11.46 30.18
CA THR A 621 -20.57 11.45 29.68
C THR A 621 -20.39 11.47 28.17
N SER A 622 -19.92 12.59 27.60
CA SER A 622 -19.61 12.64 26.16
C SER A 622 -18.13 12.33 25.94
N ILE A 623 -17.83 11.41 25.02
CA ILE A 623 -16.45 11.07 24.65
C ILE A 623 -16.14 11.78 23.34
N ILE A 624 -15.10 12.61 23.37
CA ILE A 624 -14.60 13.33 22.22
C ILE A 624 -13.26 12.74 21.80
N GLU A 625 -13.14 12.44 20.53
CA GLU A 625 -11.94 11.88 19.92
C GLU A 625 -11.31 12.93 19.00
N GLY A 626 -10.03 13.20 19.24
CA GLY A 626 -9.22 14.08 18.42
C GLY A 626 -7.94 13.37 18.00
N GLN A 627 -7.52 13.60 16.76
CA GLN A 627 -6.28 13.07 16.22
C GLN A 627 -5.34 14.23 15.93
N LEU A 628 -4.25 14.32 16.71
CA LEU A 628 -3.20 15.31 16.48
C LEU A 628 -2.21 14.75 15.46
N LYS A 629 -2.26 15.26 14.24
CA LYS A 629 -1.35 14.92 13.16
C LYS A 629 -0.10 15.79 13.21
N LEU A 630 1.05 15.13 13.26
CA LEU A 630 2.37 15.72 13.22
C LEU A 630 2.97 15.40 11.85
N LYS A 631 3.29 16.42 11.08
CA LYS A 631 3.97 16.29 9.79
C LYS A 631 5.32 16.98 9.88
N TYR A 632 6.38 16.29 9.47
CA TYR A 632 7.73 16.76 9.74
C TYR A 632 8.72 16.37 8.64
N SER A 633 9.73 17.21 8.44
CA SER A 633 10.81 16.99 7.46
C SER A 633 12.07 17.77 7.83
N GLY A 634 13.17 17.51 7.13
CA GLY A 634 14.39 18.29 7.23
C GLY A 634 15.43 17.94 6.17
N SER A 635 16.44 18.80 6.04
CA SER A 635 17.61 18.61 5.17
C SER A 635 17.23 18.33 3.71
N GLU A 636 17.96 17.43 3.04
CA GLU A 636 17.71 17.08 1.63
C GLU A 636 16.32 16.50 1.38
N GLY A 637 15.74 15.82 2.37
CA GLY A 637 14.36 15.33 2.31
C GLY A 637 13.36 16.48 2.19
N PHE A 638 13.54 17.55 2.96
CA PHE A 638 12.71 18.76 2.87
C PHE A 638 12.93 19.51 1.55
N ALA A 639 14.19 19.67 1.12
CA ALA A 639 14.51 20.28 -0.16
C ALA A 639 13.92 19.52 -1.37
N SER A 640 13.75 18.20 -1.23
CA SER A 640 13.15 17.33 -2.24
C SER A 640 11.63 17.15 -2.08
N GLU A 641 10.99 17.99 -1.25
CA GLU A 641 9.55 17.99 -0.99
C GLU A 641 9.00 16.68 -0.41
N TYR A 642 9.79 15.95 0.39
CA TYR A 642 9.33 14.78 1.12
C TYR A 642 9.17 15.09 2.61
N CYS A 643 8.23 14.42 3.27
CA CYS A 643 7.98 14.53 4.69
C CYS A 643 7.48 13.19 5.25
N ARG A 644 7.52 13.07 6.58
CA ARG A 644 6.82 12.03 7.33
C ARG A 644 5.59 12.60 8.00
N SER A 645 4.66 11.71 8.33
CA SER A 645 3.51 12.07 9.13
C SER A 645 3.15 10.94 10.09
N CYS A 646 3.00 11.30 11.35
CA CYS A 646 2.50 10.42 12.40
C CYS A 646 1.37 11.12 13.16
N SER A 647 0.58 10.36 13.90
CA SER A 647 -0.57 10.89 14.62
C SER A 647 -0.57 10.46 16.08
N VAL A 648 -0.99 11.37 16.97
CA VAL A 648 -1.28 11.10 18.39
C VAL A 648 -2.79 11.09 18.56
N PHE A 649 -3.33 9.99 19.06
CA PHE A 649 -4.75 9.88 19.33
C PHE A 649 -5.08 10.42 20.72
N VAL A 650 -6.06 11.32 20.83
CA VAL A 650 -6.45 11.95 22.09
C VAL A 650 -7.92 11.63 22.35
N MET A 651 -8.18 10.96 23.46
CA MET A 651 -9.52 10.65 23.96
C MET A 651 -9.82 11.53 25.16
N LEU A 652 -10.83 12.38 25.01
CA LEU A 652 -11.29 13.32 26.03
C LEU A 652 -12.69 12.91 26.49
N GLU A 653 -12.78 12.40 27.71
CA GLU A 653 -14.06 12.10 28.37
C GLU A 653 -14.56 13.35 29.10
N MET A 654 -15.73 13.86 28.71
CA MET A 654 -16.33 15.06 29.29
C MET A 654 -17.44 14.70 30.27
N LEU A 655 -17.25 15.08 31.53
CA LEU A 655 -18.13 14.79 32.65
C LEU A 655 -19.00 16.01 33.00
N PRO A 656 -20.29 15.83 33.32
CA PRO A 656 -21.13 16.93 33.81
C PRO A 656 -20.58 17.58 35.09
N SER A 657 -20.53 18.92 35.12
CA SER A 657 -20.14 19.71 36.30
C SER A 657 -21.34 20.46 36.88
N LEU A 658 -21.78 21.49 36.17
CA LEU A 658 -22.82 22.43 36.56
C LEU A 658 -23.81 22.60 35.41
N GLN A 659 -25.06 22.89 35.74
CA GLN A 659 -26.09 23.23 34.75
C GLN A 659 -26.95 24.38 35.24
N VAL A 660 -27.16 25.37 34.38
CA VAL A 660 -28.12 26.45 34.59
C VAL A 660 -29.47 25.98 34.09
N THR A 661 -30.41 25.76 35.00
CA THR A 661 -31.72 25.17 34.70
C THR A 661 -32.74 26.22 34.30
N ASN A 662 -32.62 27.44 34.81
CA ASN A 662 -33.53 28.55 34.55
C ASN A 662 -32.83 29.90 34.77
N TRP A 663 -33.35 30.96 34.15
CA TRP A 663 -32.82 32.31 34.30
C TRP A 663 -33.93 33.37 34.21
N ASP A 664 -33.76 34.44 34.97
CA ASP A 664 -34.67 35.58 34.98
C ASP A 664 -33.89 36.89 35.11
N VAL A 665 -34.50 38.00 34.69
CA VAL A 665 -33.90 39.33 34.76
C VAL A 665 -34.77 40.24 35.62
N LEU A 666 -34.21 40.72 36.72
CA LEU A 666 -34.87 41.62 37.65
C LEU A 666 -34.24 43.03 37.60
N PRO A 667 -35.03 44.10 37.79
CA PRO A 667 -34.48 45.44 37.90
C PRO A 667 -33.61 45.56 39.16
N ALA A 668 -32.45 46.20 39.05
CA ALA A 668 -31.61 46.54 40.19
C ALA A 668 -31.99 47.91 40.77
N ASP A 669 -31.48 48.20 41.97
CA ASP A 669 -31.68 49.49 42.65
C ASP A 669 -30.98 50.65 41.91
N THR A 670 -29.99 50.34 41.07
CA THR A 670 -29.23 51.30 40.29
C THR A 670 -29.68 51.28 38.83
N HIS A 671 -29.94 52.46 38.25
CA HIS A 671 -30.42 52.60 36.87
C HIS A 671 -29.47 52.05 35.79
N SER A 672 -28.18 51.87 36.10
CA SER A 672 -27.18 51.31 35.17
C SER A 672 -27.05 49.79 35.23
N GLN A 673 -27.71 49.12 36.18
CA GLN A 673 -27.57 47.69 36.43
C GLN A 673 -28.92 46.95 36.41
N PHE A 674 -28.83 45.63 36.33
CA PHE A 674 -29.92 44.69 36.55
C PHE A 674 -29.39 43.45 37.28
N TYR A 675 -30.27 42.66 37.88
CA TYR A 675 -29.92 41.37 38.47
C TYR A 675 -30.29 40.25 37.50
N LEU A 676 -29.29 39.54 36.99
CA LEU A 676 -29.47 38.26 36.30
C LEU A 676 -29.58 37.16 37.36
N VAL A 677 -30.76 36.58 37.50
CA VAL A 677 -31.01 35.54 38.49
C VAL A 677 -30.92 34.18 37.82
N LEU A 678 -29.96 33.35 38.22
CA LEU A 678 -29.73 32.03 37.64
C LEU A 678 -30.06 30.93 38.65
N ASP A 679 -30.80 29.92 38.21
CA ASP A 679 -30.98 28.68 38.95
C ASP A 679 -29.87 27.71 38.49
N VAL A 680 -28.94 27.41 39.39
CA VAL A 680 -27.70 26.69 39.12
C VAL A 680 -27.72 25.35 39.86
N ALA A 681 -27.62 24.25 39.14
CA ALA A 681 -27.56 22.89 39.68
C ALA A 681 -26.14 22.33 39.62
N ASN A 682 -25.67 21.76 40.74
CA ASN A 682 -24.44 20.97 40.79
C ASN A 682 -24.75 19.53 40.37
N LEU A 683 -24.27 19.12 39.20
CA LEU A 683 -24.49 17.78 38.66
C LEU A 683 -23.47 16.76 39.16
N THR A 684 -22.53 17.16 40.02
CA THR A 684 -21.54 16.27 40.62
C THR A 684 -22.03 15.71 41.96
N THR A 685 -21.36 14.68 42.48
CA THR A 685 -21.62 14.15 43.82
C THR A 685 -20.83 14.86 44.91
N GLN A 686 -19.98 15.82 44.53
CA GLN A 686 -19.07 16.53 45.43
C GLN A 686 -19.62 17.92 45.73
N GLU A 687 -19.14 18.52 46.82
CA GLU A 687 -19.40 19.91 47.13
C GLU A 687 -18.67 20.82 46.12
N MET A 688 -19.40 21.80 45.60
CA MET A 688 -18.92 22.76 44.59
C MET A 688 -18.91 24.17 45.18
N GLU A 689 -17.77 24.83 45.13
CA GLU A 689 -17.67 26.28 45.33
C GLU A 689 -17.91 27.00 44.00
N LEU A 690 -18.92 27.87 43.95
CA LEU A 690 -19.28 28.68 42.81
C LEU A 690 -18.95 30.15 43.08
N GLN A 691 -17.98 30.69 42.35
CA GLN A 691 -17.69 32.11 42.27
C GLN A 691 -18.44 32.73 41.09
N TYR A 692 -19.40 33.61 41.39
CA TYR A 692 -20.29 34.24 40.40
C TYR A 692 -20.11 35.75 40.31
N THR A 693 -19.36 36.36 41.23
CA THR A 693 -18.81 37.72 41.10
C THR A 693 -17.36 37.73 41.59
N PRO A 694 -16.55 38.77 41.29
CA PRO A 694 -15.17 38.86 41.79
C PRO A 694 -15.04 38.82 43.32
N THR A 695 -16.13 39.13 44.04
CA THR A 695 -16.13 39.24 45.51
C THR A 695 -17.04 38.25 46.21
N LYS A 696 -17.87 37.48 45.50
CA LYS A 696 -18.86 36.56 46.10
C LYS A 696 -18.65 35.12 45.61
N THR A 697 -18.61 34.21 46.57
CA THR A 697 -18.60 32.76 46.38
C THR A 697 -19.75 32.11 47.16
N MET A 698 -20.13 30.91 46.76
CA MET A 698 -21.21 30.13 47.37
C MET A 698 -20.88 28.64 47.31
N LEU A 699 -21.26 27.86 48.32
CA LEU A 699 -21.12 26.41 48.32
C LEU A 699 -22.46 25.77 47.92
N ILE A 700 -22.40 24.78 47.05
CA ILE A 700 -23.54 23.98 46.57
C ILE A 700 -23.22 22.51 46.80
N GLU A 701 -24.02 21.81 47.60
CA GLU A 701 -23.83 20.38 47.85
C GLU A 701 -24.05 19.56 46.56
N GLY A 702 -23.57 18.32 46.55
CA GLY A 702 -23.69 17.43 45.40
C GLY A 702 -25.16 17.15 45.06
N GLN A 703 -25.52 17.23 43.78
CA GLN A 703 -26.89 17.04 43.27
C GLN A 703 -27.92 18.08 43.76
N GLU A 704 -27.48 19.16 44.39
CA GLU A 704 -28.38 20.26 44.79
C GLU A 704 -28.41 21.40 43.76
N SER A 705 -29.40 22.29 43.91
CA SER A 705 -29.48 23.51 43.11
C SER A 705 -29.64 24.74 44.00
N CYS A 706 -29.08 25.86 43.54
CA CYS A 706 -29.15 27.14 44.22
C CYS A 706 -29.51 28.27 43.24
N ARG A 707 -30.17 29.30 43.77
CA ARG A 707 -30.57 30.48 43.01
C ARG A 707 -29.65 31.65 43.31
N VAL A 708 -28.98 32.15 42.28
CA VAL A 708 -27.91 33.14 42.41
C VAL A 708 -28.26 34.43 41.67
N PRO A 709 -28.44 35.56 42.37
CA PRO A 709 -28.60 36.86 41.73
C PRO A 709 -27.23 37.51 41.42
N ILE A 710 -26.99 37.76 40.14
CA ILE A 710 -25.74 38.33 39.62
C ILE A 710 -26.01 39.77 39.16
N PRO A 711 -25.37 40.80 39.75
CA PRO A 711 -25.49 42.17 39.26
C PRO A 711 -24.71 42.31 37.95
N VAL A 712 -25.38 42.80 36.90
CA VAL A 712 -24.82 42.98 35.55
C VAL A 712 -25.12 44.40 35.07
N ASP A 713 -24.15 45.02 34.40
CA ASP A 713 -24.35 46.32 33.76
C ASP A 713 -25.26 46.18 32.52
N ARG A 714 -26.11 47.18 32.31
CA ARG A 714 -27.03 47.20 31.16
C ARG A 714 -26.27 47.38 29.84
N CYS A 715 -26.79 46.74 28.80
CA CYS A 715 -26.24 46.83 27.44
C CYS A 715 -26.27 48.28 26.93
N PRO A 716 -25.12 48.88 26.62
CA PRO A 716 -25.05 50.28 26.20
C PRO A 716 -25.67 50.46 24.82
N LEU A 717 -26.34 51.60 24.63
CA LEU A 717 -27.00 51.93 23.37
C LEU A 717 -26.02 51.98 22.18
N SER A 718 -24.74 52.27 22.42
CA SER A 718 -23.67 52.28 21.40
C SER A 718 -23.48 50.93 20.71
N LYS A 719 -23.60 49.82 21.45
CA LYS A 719 -23.55 48.46 20.88
C LYS A 719 -24.78 48.13 20.02
N LEU A 720 -25.89 48.83 20.26
CA LEU A 720 -27.14 48.70 19.49
C LEU A 720 -27.21 49.68 18.30
N THR A 721 -26.34 50.70 18.25
CA THR A 721 -26.44 51.79 17.25
C THR A 721 -26.10 51.32 15.83
N GLY A 722 -25.29 50.26 15.70
CA GLY A 722 -25.00 49.62 14.41
C GLY A 722 -26.24 49.07 13.68
N LEU A 723 -27.33 48.77 14.41
CA LEU A 723 -28.60 48.32 13.83
C LEU A 723 -29.43 49.46 13.22
N PHE A 724 -29.17 50.71 13.61
CA PHE A 724 -29.93 51.88 13.13
C PHE A 724 -29.27 52.58 11.93
N GLN A 725 -28.05 52.18 11.55
CA GLN A 725 -27.30 52.81 10.46
C GLN A 725 -27.53 52.12 9.09
N GLU A 726 -28.06 50.89 9.08
CA GLU A 726 -28.47 50.14 7.89
C GLU A 726 -30.01 50.01 7.84
N MET A 727 -30.72 51.14 7.71
CA MET A 727 -32.14 51.11 7.34
C MET A 727 -32.27 51.06 5.82
N ASP A 728 -32.44 49.85 5.28
CA ASP A 728 -33.05 49.62 3.96
C ASP A 728 -34.48 49.10 4.21
N GLU A 729 -35.48 49.76 3.62
CA GLU A 729 -36.91 49.76 4.01
C GLU A 729 -37.70 48.45 3.74
N ASN A 730 -37.12 47.25 3.86
CA ASN A 730 -37.89 46.02 3.62
C ASN A 730 -37.35 44.78 4.37
N SER A 731 -37.68 44.60 5.66
CA SER A 731 -37.91 43.27 6.28
C SER A 731 -38.40 43.35 7.74
N ASP A 732 -39.68 43.09 7.97
CA ASP A 732 -40.34 43.14 9.30
C ASP A 732 -39.96 41.99 10.27
N ASN A 733 -38.93 41.20 10.01
CA ASN A 733 -38.60 40.00 10.82
C ASN A 733 -37.12 39.84 11.22
N ARG A 734 -36.25 40.85 11.02
CA ARG A 734 -34.82 40.76 11.38
C ARG A 734 -34.42 41.48 12.69
N ASN A 735 -35.20 42.45 13.16
CA ASN A 735 -34.76 43.35 14.24
C ASN A 735 -34.68 42.70 15.64
N ASP A 736 -35.55 41.73 15.98
CA ASP A 736 -35.55 41.10 17.32
C ASP A 736 -34.42 40.06 17.51
N ILE A 737 -34.03 39.37 16.44
CA ILE A 737 -33.01 38.31 16.49
C ILE A 737 -31.62 38.92 16.71
N ASP A 738 -31.33 40.06 16.10
CA ASP A 738 -30.04 40.75 16.27
C ASP A 738 -29.91 41.42 17.63
N VAL A 739 -30.98 41.97 18.19
CA VAL A 739 -30.97 42.59 19.53
C VAL A 739 -30.77 41.53 20.62
N ASN A 740 -31.46 40.39 20.54
CA ASN A 740 -31.28 39.28 21.49
C ASN A 740 -29.84 38.74 21.42
N LYS A 741 -29.29 38.58 20.22
CA LYS A 741 -27.90 38.17 20.02
C LYS A 741 -26.90 39.14 20.66
N ILE A 742 -27.02 40.45 20.43
CA ILE A 742 -26.13 41.46 21.02
C ILE A 742 -26.25 41.48 22.56
N CYS A 743 -27.47 41.38 23.08
CA CYS A 743 -27.70 41.40 24.53
C CYS A 743 -27.19 40.11 25.20
N SER A 744 -27.39 38.95 24.58
CA SER A 744 -26.88 37.67 25.09
C SER A 744 -25.35 37.59 25.05
N GLU A 745 -24.71 38.06 23.98
CA GLU A 745 -23.25 38.23 23.91
C GLU A 745 -22.76 39.16 25.01
N HIS A 746 -23.43 40.31 25.21
CA HIS A 746 -23.07 41.25 26.28
C HIS A 746 -23.16 40.65 27.68
N VAL A 747 -24.22 39.87 27.96
CA VAL A 747 -24.36 39.15 29.24
C VAL A 747 -23.25 38.11 29.40
N THR A 748 -22.93 37.38 28.33
CA THR A 748 -21.86 36.36 28.33
C THR A 748 -20.49 36.99 28.61
N ASP A 749 -20.21 38.18 28.08
CA ASP A 749 -18.96 38.91 28.32
C ASP A 749 -18.78 39.36 29.77
N LEU A 750 -19.89 39.67 30.46
CA LEU A 750 -19.89 40.23 31.82
C LEU A 750 -20.02 39.17 32.92
N VAL A 751 -20.60 38.01 32.59
CA VAL A 751 -20.91 36.96 33.57
C VAL A 751 -20.06 35.72 33.30
N SER A 752 -19.14 35.44 34.22
CA SER A 752 -18.34 34.22 34.25
C SER A 752 -18.62 33.47 35.55
N LEU A 753 -19.09 32.23 35.43
CA LEU A 753 -19.36 31.36 36.57
C LEU A 753 -18.17 30.42 36.78
N ASN A 754 -17.30 30.71 37.74
CA ASN A 754 -16.15 29.86 38.03
C ASN A 754 -16.53 28.86 39.11
N TRP A 755 -16.42 27.56 38.82
CA TRP A 755 -16.71 26.50 39.77
C TRP A 755 -15.43 25.79 40.20
N HIS A 756 -15.39 25.31 41.44
CA HIS A 756 -14.29 24.55 42.03
C HIS A 756 -14.85 23.36 42.82
N LEU A 757 -14.46 22.15 42.45
CA LEU A 757 -14.79 20.91 43.17
C LEU A 757 -13.73 20.65 44.23
N LEU A 758 -14.13 20.69 45.50
CA LEU A 758 -13.18 20.61 46.62
C LEU A 758 -12.54 19.24 46.79
N GLY A 759 -13.21 18.16 46.39
CA GLY A 759 -12.71 16.79 46.57
C GLY A 759 -11.66 16.36 45.54
N THR A 760 -11.75 16.85 44.29
CA THR A 760 -10.79 16.56 43.21
C THR A 760 -9.84 17.71 42.90
N ASP A 761 -10.03 18.87 43.51
CA ASP A 761 -9.38 20.15 43.18
C ASP A 761 -9.54 20.57 41.70
N SER A 762 -10.58 20.06 41.04
CA SER A 762 -10.92 20.41 39.65
C SER A 762 -11.58 21.78 39.58
N ARG A 763 -11.21 22.60 38.61
CA ARG A 763 -11.75 23.96 38.42
C ARG A 763 -12.20 24.15 36.98
N GLY A 764 -13.25 24.93 36.79
CA GLY A 764 -13.68 25.29 35.46
C GLY A 764 -14.55 26.53 35.41
N VAL A 765 -14.90 26.91 34.17
CA VAL A 765 -15.69 28.10 33.89
C VAL A 765 -16.94 27.69 33.11
N ALA A 766 -18.11 28.04 33.65
CA ALA A 766 -19.38 27.87 32.98
C ALA A 766 -19.74 29.16 32.22
N SER A 767 -19.88 29.04 30.90
CA SER A 767 -20.26 30.13 30.01
C SER A 767 -21.77 30.18 29.81
N LEU A 768 -22.33 31.39 29.74
CA LEU A 768 -23.75 31.64 29.41
C LEU A 768 -23.97 31.90 27.91
N LYS A 769 -23.01 31.51 27.06
CA LYS A 769 -23.08 31.72 25.61
C LYS A 769 -24.34 31.07 25.04
N GLY A 770 -25.17 31.88 24.38
CA GLY A 770 -26.45 31.44 23.81
C GLY A 770 -27.65 31.54 24.76
N ILE A 771 -27.53 32.27 25.88
CA ILE A 771 -28.66 32.57 26.77
C ILE A 771 -29.79 33.25 26.00
N ASN A 772 -31.00 32.70 26.09
CA ASN A 772 -32.15 33.23 25.38
C ASN A 772 -32.95 34.17 26.29
N LEU A 773 -33.01 35.45 25.92
CA LEU A 773 -33.72 36.46 26.68
C LEU A 773 -35.12 36.70 26.08
N THR A 774 -36.16 36.61 26.91
CA THR A 774 -37.53 36.96 26.48
C THR A 774 -37.63 38.47 26.18
N PRO A 775 -38.61 38.93 25.38
CA PRO A 775 -38.79 40.36 25.09
C PRO A 775 -38.86 41.24 26.35
N ARG A 776 -39.52 40.75 27.41
CA ARG A 776 -39.59 41.43 28.71
C ARG A 776 -38.24 41.56 29.40
N MET A 777 -37.38 40.53 29.29
CA MET A 777 -36.02 40.56 29.84
C MET A 777 -35.14 41.54 29.04
N LEU A 778 -35.27 41.56 27.71
CA LEU A 778 -34.51 42.47 26.84
C LEU A 778 -34.79 43.95 27.14
N ASP A 779 -36.01 44.31 27.55
CA ASP A 779 -36.34 45.67 27.99
C ASP A 779 -35.57 46.10 29.25
N ILE A 780 -35.22 45.15 30.11
CA ILE A 780 -34.48 45.40 31.34
C ILE A 780 -32.96 45.34 31.08
N VAL A 781 -32.49 44.43 30.22
CA VAL A 781 -31.06 44.29 29.90
C VAL A 781 -30.53 45.52 29.15
N ARG A 782 -31.36 46.15 28.31
CA ARG A 782 -30.95 47.34 27.53
C ARG A 782 -30.93 48.60 28.40
N MET A 783 -30.00 49.50 28.08
CA MET A 783 -30.09 50.88 28.54
C MET A 783 -31.32 51.55 27.93
N SER A 784 -32.03 52.36 28.72
CA SER A 784 -33.11 53.19 28.17
C SER A 784 -32.55 54.15 27.11
N PRO A 785 -33.22 54.35 25.96
CA PRO A 785 -32.83 55.34 24.95
C PRO A 785 -32.75 56.77 25.50
N LEU A 786 -33.38 57.01 26.65
CA LEU A 786 -33.34 58.28 27.37
C LEU A 786 -32.21 58.22 28.39
N GLY A 787 -31.10 58.88 28.09
CA GLY A 787 -30.00 59.08 29.04
C GLY A 787 -30.43 60.04 30.16
N TRP A 788 -30.93 59.51 31.26
CA TRP A 788 -31.26 60.27 32.48
C TRP A 788 -29.99 60.55 33.28
N GLY A 789 -29.07 61.30 32.68
CA GLY A 789 -27.73 61.52 33.21
C GLY A 789 -27.11 62.82 32.73
N LYS A 790 -27.95 63.86 32.62
CA LYS A 790 -27.65 65.31 32.68
C LYS A 790 -28.87 66.06 32.14
N PHE A 791 -29.70 66.56 33.06
CA PHE A 791 -30.70 67.62 32.85
C PHE A 791 -31.39 67.64 31.47
N ILE A 792 -32.35 66.74 31.22
CA ILE A 792 -33.24 66.84 30.06
C ILE A 792 -34.61 67.21 30.63
N PHE A 793 -35.06 68.42 30.29
CA PHE A 793 -36.23 69.13 30.83
C PHE A 793 -36.06 69.84 32.18
N SER A 794 -35.05 70.71 32.25
CA SER A 794 -35.32 72.03 32.80
C SER A 794 -35.85 72.92 31.67
N LEU A 795 -37.07 72.68 31.18
CA LEU A 795 -37.79 73.74 30.47
C LEU A 795 -38.28 74.70 31.56
N ILE A 796 -37.36 75.58 32.01
CA ILE A 796 -37.75 76.75 32.80
C ILE A 796 -38.52 77.66 31.83
N PHE A 797 -39.82 77.44 31.71
CA PHE A 797 -40.72 78.49 31.21
C PHE A 797 -40.83 79.53 32.32
N ARG A 798 -39.82 80.40 32.41
CA ARG A 798 -39.83 81.55 33.32
C ARG A 798 -40.83 82.57 32.78
N ARG A 799 -42.05 82.54 33.30
CA ARG A 799 -42.84 83.77 33.43
C ARG A 799 -42.69 84.24 34.87
N SER A 800 -41.83 85.22 35.09
CA SER A 800 -41.74 85.90 36.39
C SER A 800 -43.02 86.72 36.57
N PHE A 801 -43.90 86.30 37.47
CA PHE A 801 -44.91 87.21 37.99
C PHE A 801 -44.20 88.12 38.99
N THR A 802 -44.13 89.42 38.71
CA THR A 802 -43.43 90.36 39.59
C THR A 802 -44.20 90.62 40.89
N GLU A 803 -45.51 90.39 40.92
CA GLU A 803 -46.35 90.38 42.12
C GLU A 803 -47.71 89.68 41.83
N LEU A 804 -48.16 88.80 42.73
CA LEU A 804 -49.52 88.22 42.69
C LEU A 804 -50.25 88.69 43.95
N GLN A 805 -51.30 89.52 43.80
CA GLN A 805 -52.08 89.98 44.94
C GLN A 805 -52.95 88.86 45.55
N PRO A 806 -53.28 88.90 46.85
CA PRO A 806 -54.15 87.91 47.48
C PRO A 806 -55.50 87.82 46.74
N GLN A 807 -55.91 86.59 46.38
CA GLN A 807 -57.11 86.25 45.58
C GLN A 807 -57.02 86.42 44.05
N ALA A 808 -55.88 86.85 43.49
CA ALA A 808 -55.68 86.84 42.04
C ALA A 808 -55.40 85.42 41.50
N LYS A 809 -55.96 85.07 40.33
CA LYS A 809 -55.65 83.83 39.61
C LYS A 809 -54.70 84.12 38.45
N ALA A 810 -53.63 83.35 38.32
CA ALA A 810 -52.74 83.39 37.17
C ALA A 810 -52.89 82.11 36.35
N ASN A 811 -53.06 82.25 35.04
CA ASN A 811 -53.15 81.14 34.11
C ASN A 811 -51.86 81.07 33.28
N HIS A 812 -51.29 79.87 33.17
CA HIS A 812 -50.17 79.57 32.29
C HIS A 812 -50.56 78.40 31.39
N GLU A 813 -50.51 78.61 30.09
CA GLU A 813 -50.80 77.61 29.07
C GLU A 813 -49.47 77.14 28.47
N CYS A 814 -49.25 75.83 28.47
CA CYS A 814 -48.07 75.22 27.88
C CYS A 814 -48.49 74.03 27.01
N ASN A 815 -47.87 73.90 25.84
CA ASN A 815 -48.12 72.79 24.93
C ASN A 815 -47.04 71.73 25.14
N VAL A 816 -47.47 70.50 25.46
CA VAL A 816 -46.59 69.34 25.59
C VAL A 816 -46.89 68.39 24.44
N ILE A 817 -45.88 68.09 23.64
CA ILE A 817 -45.99 67.16 22.51
C ILE A 817 -45.44 65.82 22.96
N PHE A 818 -46.25 64.77 22.84
CA PHE A 818 -45.87 63.39 23.15
C PHE A 818 -45.56 62.66 21.85
N PHE A 819 -44.36 62.08 21.77
CA PHE A 819 -43.90 61.37 20.56
C PHE A 819 -44.27 59.89 20.56
N THR A 820 -44.81 59.37 21.67
CA THR A 820 -45.22 57.97 21.82
C THR A 820 -46.51 57.85 22.62
N PRO A 821 -47.41 56.92 22.28
CA PRO A 821 -48.57 56.61 23.11
C PRO A 821 -48.13 55.94 24.42
N GLY A 822 -48.80 56.25 25.51
CA GLY A 822 -48.43 55.76 26.83
C GLY A 822 -49.14 56.48 27.97
N HIS A 823 -49.00 55.93 29.18
CA HIS A 823 -49.55 56.54 30.39
C HIS A 823 -48.46 57.39 31.07
N TYR A 824 -48.62 58.71 31.00
CA TYR A 824 -47.65 59.67 31.53
C TYR A 824 -48.15 60.25 32.86
N LYS A 825 -47.22 60.55 33.76
CA LYS A 825 -47.46 61.32 34.99
C LYS A 825 -46.63 62.58 34.95
N VAL A 826 -47.25 63.73 35.20
CA VAL A 826 -46.57 65.03 35.25
C VAL A 826 -46.74 65.68 36.61
N ASP A 827 -45.60 66.08 37.15
CA ASP A 827 -45.48 66.84 38.38
C ASP A 827 -45.38 68.33 38.06
N ILE A 828 -46.25 69.12 38.67
CA ILE A 828 -46.21 70.58 38.58
C ILE A 828 -45.58 71.11 39.86
N GLN A 829 -44.47 71.82 39.70
CA GLN A 829 -43.72 72.40 40.81
C GLN A 829 -43.57 73.92 40.62
N CYS A 830 -43.98 74.68 41.64
CA CYS A 830 -43.83 76.13 41.69
C CYS A 830 -42.79 76.52 42.74
N CYS A 831 -41.87 77.42 42.40
CA CYS A 831 -40.79 77.87 43.26
C CYS A 831 -40.72 79.41 43.24
N ALA A 832 -40.51 80.05 44.38
CA ALA A 832 -40.17 81.48 44.41
C ALA A 832 -38.66 81.68 44.12
N PRO A 833 -38.25 82.64 43.27
CA PRO A 833 -36.84 82.86 42.96
C PRO A 833 -36.12 83.61 44.09
N GLU A 834 -35.11 83.00 44.71
CA GLU A 834 -34.10 83.72 45.50
C GLU A 834 -33.09 84.43 44.58
N SER A 835 -32.65 85.61 45.03
CA SER A 835 -31.77 86.57 44.35
C SER A 835 -30.54 85.93 43.69
N LEU A 836 -30.41 86.11 42.38
CA LEU A 836 -29.21 85.82 41.60
C LEU A 836 -28.10 86.80 42.01
N LEU A 837 -27.06 86.35 42.73
CA LEU A 837 -25.65 86.82 42.69
C LEU A 837 -24.84 86.22 43.87
N ALA A 838 -24.29 85.01 43.72
CA ALA A 838 -23.06 84.58 44.40
C ALA A 838 -22.48 83.31 43.74
N SER A 839 -21.19 83.38 43.44
CA SER A 839 -20.37 82.41 42.71
C SER A 839 -19.98 81.17 43.52
N LYS A 840 -19.82 80.04 42.80
CA LYS A 840 -18.94 78.87 43.03
C LYS A 840 -18.47 78.62 44.48
N VAL A 841 -18.97 77.51 45.07
CA VAL A 841 -18.30 76.47 45.90
C VAL A 841 -19.30 75.93 46.93
N ASN A 842 -19.48 74.60 46.95
CA ASN A 842 -20.26 73.74 47.87
C ASN A 842 -21.81 73.77 47.78
N PRO A 843 -22.49 72.61 47.59
CA PRO A 843 -23.93 72.51 47.73
C PRO A 843 -24.28 72.09 49.17
N ILE A 844 -24.51 73.06 50.05
CA ILE A 844 -25.30 72.84 51.27
C ILE A 844 -26.50 73.77 51.20
N ILE A 845 -27.65 73.16 50.86
CA ILE A 845 -29.03 73.54 51.19
C ILE A 845 -29.42 75.02 50.96
N SER A 846 -29.97 75.32 49.77
CA SER A 846 -30.86 76.48 49.55
C SER A 846 -32.31 75.99 49.72
N THR A 847 -32.97 76.42 50.79
CA THR A 847 -34.39 76.16 51.05
C THR A 847 -35.27 77.21 50.37
N GLY A 848 -35.41 77.13 49.05
CA GLY A 848 -36.54 77.75 48.37
C GLY A 848 -37.82 76.97 48.69
N HIS A 849 -38.88 77.64 49.14
CA HIS A 849 -40.19 76.98 49.32
C HIS A 849 -40.70 76.50 47.95
N ILE A 850 -40.72 75.17 47.82
CA ILE A 850 -41.19 74.45 46.65
C ILE A 850 -42.60 73.96 46.95
N TRP A 851 -43.57 74.43 46.18
CA TRP A 851 -44.92 73.88 46.21
C TRP A 851 -45.04 72.85 45.08
N ARG A 852 -45.42 71.63 45.44
CA ARG A 852 -45.77 70.58 44.48
C ARG A 852 -47.27 70.39 44.46
N PHE A 853 -47.80 70.27 43.26
CA PHE A 853 -49.20 69.91 43.07
C PHE A 853 -49.37 68.40 43.32
N THR A 854 -50.26 68.04 44.24
CA THR A 854 -50.54 66.65 44.61
C THR A 854 -52.06 66.44 44.61
N PRO A 855 -52.60 65.42 43.92
CA PRO A 855 -51.90 64.34 43.22
C PRO A 855 -51.30 64.76 41.88
N THR A 856 -50.27 64.01 41.47
CA THR A 856 -49.59 64.16 40.18
C THR A 856 -50.60 64.00 39.03
N VAL A 857 -50.56 64.86 38.02
CA VAL A 857 -51.52 64.79 36.92
C VAL A 857 -51.13 63.62 36.01
N SER A 858 -52.00 62.63 35.89
CA SER A 858 -51.80 61.50 34.98
C SER A 858 -52.66 61.64 33.73
N PHE A 859 -52.08 61.37 32.57
CA PHE A 859 -52.81 61.35 31.30
C PHE A 859 -52.38 60.15 30.46
N LEU A 860 -53.37 59.53 29.83
CA LEU A 860 -53.18 58.49 28.84
C LEU A 860 -53.15 59.17 27.46
N VAL A 861 -52.01 59.11 26.79
CA VAL A 861 -51.87 59.53 25.40
C VAL A 861 -52.03 58.28 24.56
N THR A 862 -53.12 58.22 23.80
CA THR A 862 -53.44 57.10 22.90
C THR A 862 -52.84 57.30 21.52
#